data_AF-A0A2V6CPP2-F1
#
_entry.id   AF-A0A2V6CPP2-F1
#
_cell.length_a   1.000
_cell.length_b   1.000
_cell.length_c   1.000
_cell.angle_alpha   90.00
_cell.angle_beta   90.00
_cell.angle_gamma   90.00
#
_symmetry.space_group_name_H-M   'P 1'
#
loop_
_entity.id
_entity.type
_entity.pdbx_description
1 polymer ?
#
loop_
_entity_poly.entity_id
_entity_poly.type
_entity_poly.pdbx_seq_one_letter_code
_entity_poly.pdbx_strand_id
1 'polypeptide(L)'
;MTEAEAAKRIDSLRRDIIEHNRRYYEEAAPTISDREYDRLYKELLDLETKFPDLVTPDSPTQRVGGKPLQAFAQIQHRVSMLSLDNTYSEEEVANFYKRITRLLPEQKIPVVVEPKVDGVAVSVLYENGKLKYAATRGDGSIGDDITQNIRTIKSVPHQLPGAAPKVFEVRGEAYLDKAGFEKLNKEREAAGLPLFANPRNAAAGSLKQLDPGVAAKRPLGMIFYGTGAIEGTEVDRHSKIFPLFRKVGLPTHAHWSLADSVDQILKAIRDLDEIRRSFPYETDGAVIKVDALAQRERLGFTAKSPRWAIAYKYAAERVETKLLDIKVQVGRTGILTPVAVLEPVLVSGSTVSRATLHNEDEIKRKDIRIGDTVVIEKAGEVIPAVVEVVQSKRPRNAKPFDFFQHIHGKCPICGGEVRRDPQFVAWRCENILCPAQTTRRVEFFAARSALDIESIGGIVADKLVERGLVHEPLDLFELKVEQLAKLNLGTDDAPRVFGEKNASKAIQAIERAKTAPLSRWLYALAIPDVGKTTATDLARFHESIDDVASSQLLRDVVRYHEKKSDKFRDGGTKEIADRLIKSGFAEPSKSKIDKQRGIVTQVGPVVAQSVLHFFASSVGKKILQRMKQLEIEAKTEKVSAKKMQGLPLAGKTFVLTGTLPSMTRDEVSVKIEALGGHVSGSISKKTNYLLAGGEAGSKLEKAKKLGVKIIGEKEFHRMLER
;
A
#
# COMPACT_ATOMS: atom_id res chain seq x y z
N MET A 1 25.35 50.13 10.99
CA MET A 1 25.81 49.04 10.11
C MET A 1 25.37 49.39 8.70
N THR A 2 26.29 49.43 7.75
CA THR A 2 26.01 49.69 6.33
C THR A 2 25.39 48.46 5.67
N GLU A 3 24.76 48.61 4.50
CA GLU A 3 24.16 47.48 3.76
C GLU A 3 25.22 46.42 3.37
N ALA A 4 26.45 46.84 3.03
CA ALA A 4 27.56 45.94 2.73
C ALA A 4 28.06 45.17 3.98
N GLU A 5 28.07 45.81 5.15
CA GLU A 5 28.35 45.14 6.43
C GLU A 5 27.23 44.18 6.82
N ALA A 6 25.97 44.55 6.56
CA ALA A 6 24.79 43.73 6.78
C ALA A 6 24.84 42.46 5.93
N ALA A 7 25.12 42.59 4.63
CA ALA A 7 25.24 41.47 3.71
C ALA A 7 26.32 40.47 4.18
N LYS A 8 27.51 40.96 4.54
CA LYS A 8 28.59 40.11 5.08
C LYS A 8 28.19 39.40 6.38
N ARG A 9 27.49 40.10 7.29
CA ARG A 9 27.07 39.51 8.57
C ARG A 9 25.95 38.50 8.38
N ILE A 10 24.97 38.78 7.53
CA ILE A 10 23.88 37.87 7.15
C ILE A 10 24.46 36.59 6.55
N ASP A 11 25.43 36.68 5.62
CA ASP A 11 26.07 35.51 5.02
C ASP A 11 26.91 34.69 6.02
N SER A 12 27.53 35.34 7.02
CA SER A 12 28.17 34.63 8.14
C SER A 12 27.14 33.88 8.97
N LEU A 13 26.10 34.56 9.43
CA LEU A 13 25.06 33.98 10.28
C LEU A 13 24.34 32.81 9.59
N ARG A 14 24.03 32.93 8.29
CA ARG A 14 23.46 31.84 7.50
C ARG A 14 24.37 30.62 7.51
N ARG A 15 25.67 30.79 7.26
CA ARG A 15 26.65 29.69 7.29
C ARG A 15 26.78 29.06 8.68
N ASP A 16 26.87 29.90 9.72
CA ASP A 16 27.02 29.43 11.10
C ASP A 16 25.78 28.64 11.55
N ILE A 17 24.57 29.15 11.28
CA ILE A 17 23.31 28.47 11.62
C ILE A 17 23.16 27.15 10.83
N ILE A 18 23.54 27.13 9.54
CA ILE A 18 23.52 25.89 8.74
C ILE A 18 24.50 24.86 9.32
N GLU A 19 25.72 25.27 9.69
CA GLU A 19 26.71 24.38 10.29
C GLU A 19 26.25 23.87 11.66
N HIS A 20 25.67 24.72 12.51
CA HIS A 20 25.14 24.29 13.80
C HIS A 20 23.93 23.35 13.66
N ASN A 21 23.05 23.59 12.67
CA ASN A 21 21.99 22.63 12.33
C ASN A 21 22.58 21.28 11.90
N ARG A 22 23.62 21.30 11.05
CA ARG A 22 24.32 20.09 10.61
C ARG A 22 24.87 19.30 11.80
N ARG A 23 25.60 19.94 12.71
CA ARG A 23 26.16 19.30 13.91
C ARG A 23 25.10 18.78 14.87
N TYR A 24 24.02 19.53 15.06
CA TYR A 24 22.93 19.14 15.96
C TYR A 24 22.11 17.96 15.40
N TYR A 25 21.62 18.09 14.16
CA TYR A 25 20.67 17.12 13.59
C TYR A 25 21.33 15.96 12.83
N GLU A 26 22.53 16.13 12.27
CA GLU A 26 23.21 15.09 11.48
C GLU A 26 24.28 14.36 12.29
N GLU A 27 25.10 15.11 13.04
CA GLU A 27 26.24 14.54 13.77
C GLU A 27 25.91 14.19 15.23
N ALA A 28 24.76 14.64 15.75
CA ALA A 28 24.39 14.55 17.17
C ALA A 28 25.49 15.08 18.11
N ALA A 29 26.26 16.07 17.65
CA ALA A 29 27.43 16.63 18.34
C ALA A 29 27.34 18.17 18.37
N PRO A 30 26.32 18.75 19.05
CA PRO A 30 26.16 20.20 19.09
C PRO A 30 27.36 20.86 19.76
N THR A 31 27.91 21.90 19.13
CA THR A 31 29.06 22.65 19.65
C THR A 31 28.69 23.97 20.32
N ILE A 32 27.40 24.33 20.29
CA ILE A 32 26.84 25.48 20.99
C ILE A 32 25.55 25.07 21.70
N SER A 33 25.18 25.82 22.73
CA SER A 33 23.91 25.63 23.44
C SER A 33 22.71 26.14 22.63
N ASP A 34 21.50 25.64 22.94
CA ASP A 34 20.25 26.11 22.33
C ASP A 34 20.08 27.64 22.47
N ARG A 35 20.48 28.20 23.61
CA ARG A 35 20.41 29.65 23.87
C ARG A 35 21.34 30.46 22.96
N GLU A 36 22.52 29.94 22.64
CA GLU A 36 23.46 30.57 21.71
C GLU A 36 22.95 30.46 20.27
N TYR A 37 22.38 29.31 19.91
CA TYR A 37 21.75 29.12 18.59
C TYR A 37 20.60 30.11 18.39
N ASP A 38 19.70 30.23 19.38
CA ASP A 38 18.57 31.16 19.33
C ASP A 38 19.03 32.62 19.21
N ARG A 39 20.18 32.96 19.82
CA ARG A 39 20.79 34.29 19.69
C ARG A 39 21.25 34.55 18.26
N LEU A 40 21.94 33.59 17.63
CA LEU A 40 22.38 33.69 16.22
C LEU A 40 21.18 33.79 15.28
N TYR A 41 20.15 32.96 15.50
CA TYR A 41 18.93 32.96 14.69
C TYR A 41 18.16 34.28 14.82
N LYS A 42 18.02 34.80 16.05
CA LYS A 42 17.39 36.09 16.30
C LYS A 42 18.17 37.24 15.67
N GLU A 43 19.50 37.22 15.75
CA GLU A 43 20.34 38.21 15.08
C GLU A 43 20.13 38.20 13.56
N LEU A 44 20.07 37.01 12.93
CA LEU A 44 19.79 36.88 11.50
C LEU A 44 18.42 37.45 11.15
N LEU A 45 17.38 37.11 11.93
CA LEU A 45 16.02 37.60 11.72
C LEU A 45 15.93 39.13 11.86
N ASP A 46 16.57 39.71 12.87
CA ASP A 46 16.60 41.15 13.10
C ASP A 46 17.31 41.88 11.95
N LEU A 47 18.38 41.30 11.39
CA LEU A 47 19.10 41.86 10.25
C LEU A 47 18.29 41.78 8.96
N GLU A 48 17.65 40.65 8.69
CA GLU A 48 16.80 40.48 7.51
C GLU A 48 15.52 41.33 7.57
N THR A 49 15.01 41.61 8.76
CA THR A 49 13.90 42.55 8.96
C THR A 49 14.34 44.00 8.66
N LYS A 50 15.58 44.36 9.03
CA LYS A 50 16.14 45.70 8.78
C LYS A 50 16.59 45.92 7.33
N PHE A 51 16.96 44.85 6.63
CA PHE A 51 17.44 44.89 5.24
C PHE A 51 16.65 43.88 4.38
N PRO A 52 15.38 44.20 4.00
CA PRO A 52 14.51 43.26 3.30
C PRO A 52 15.05 42.81 1.93
N ASP A 53 15.81 43.68 1.26
CA ASP A 53 16.39 43.40 -0.06
C ASP A 53 17.51 42.34 -0.01
N LEU A 54 18.05 42.06 1.19
CA LEU A 54 19.07 41.04 1.42
C LEU A 54 18.48 39.66 1.79
N VAL A 55 17.15 39.57 1.92
CA VAL A 55 16.47 38.31 2.22
C VAL A 55 16.50 37.40 1.00
N THR A 56 17.08 36.21 1.17
CA THR A 56 17.11 35.19 0.13
C THR A 56 16.12 34.06 0.46
N PRO A 57 15.49 33.43 -0.54
CA PRO A 57 14.53 32.33 -0.32
C PRO A 57 15.10 31.11 0.42
N ASP A 58 16.42 30.94 0.45
CA ASP A 58 17.15 29.86 1.11
C ASP A 58 17.63 30.21 2.54
N SER A 59 17.32 31.40 3.04
CA SER A 59 17.68 31.79 4.40
C SER A 59 16.97 30.92 5.46
N PRO A 60 17.64 30.53 6.57
CA PRO A 60 17.03 29.79 7.67
C PRO A 60 15.76 30.40 8.28
N THR A 61 15.58 31.72 8.15
CA THR A 61 14.39 32.46 8.61
C THR A 61 13.16 32.25 7.72
N GLN A 62 13.37 31.95 6.44
CA GLN A 62 12.30 31.78 5.45
C GLN A 62 11.66 30.38 5.50
N ARG A 63 12.13 29.51 6.39
CA ARG A 63 11.63 28.14 6.57
C ARG A 63 10.18 28.05 7.08
N VAL A 64 9.65 29.12 7.67
CA VAL A 64 8.29 29.13 8.28
C VAL A 64 7.26 29.82 7.36
N GLY A 65 7.61 30.14 6.11
CA GLY A 65 6.74 30.87 5.19
C GLY A 65 5.88 29.98 4.29
N GLY A 66 4.58 29.91 4.58
CA GLY A 66 3.58 29.36 3.66
C GLY A 66 2.16 29.67 4.11
N LYS A 67 1.29 30.15 3.22
CA LYS A 67 -0.15 30.26 3.54
C LYS A 67 -0.71 28.86 3.78
N PRO A 68 -1.65 28.68 4.74
CA PRO A 68 -2.34 27.41 4.91
C PRO A 68 -2.93 26.91 3.58
N LEU A 69 -2.66 25.65 3.27
CA LEU A 69 -3.17 24.99 2.08
C LEU A 69 -4.66 24.67 2.26
N GLN A 70 -5.45 24.72 1.18
CA GLN A 70 -6.83 24.22 1.23
C GLN A 70 -6.89 22.69 1.15
N ALA A 71 -5.96 22.09 0.39
CA ALA A 71 -5.80 20.66 0.20
C ALA A 71 -4.37 20.37 -0.32
N PHE A 72 -3.93 19.13 -0.19
CA PHE A 72 -2.68 18.66 -0.79
C PHE A 72 -2.87 18.36 -2.28
N ALA A 73 -1.98 18.88 -3.11
CA ALA A 73 -1.87 18.46 -4.51
C ALA A 73 -1.26 17.06 -4.60
N GLN A 74 -1.37 16.41 -5.76
CA GLN A 74 -0.76 15.11 -6.03
C GLN A 74 0.44 15.26 -6.96
N ILE A 75 1.52 14.55 -6.64
CA ILE A 75 2.77 14.49 -7.41
C ILE A 75 2.98 13.06 -7.89
N GLN A 76 3.21 12.91 -9.19
CA GLN A 76 3.65 11.66 -9.78
C GLN A 76 5.16 11.48 -9.55
N HIS A 77 5.56 10.36 -8.98
CA HIS A 77 6.97 10.04 -8.78
C HIS A 77 7.65 9.71 -10.12
N ARG A 78 8.86 10.23 -10.35
CA ARG A 78 9.62 9.96 -11.58
C ARG A 78 10.07 8.50 -11.67
N VAL A 79 10.37 7.91 -10.53
CA VAL A 79 10.62 6.48 -10.36
C VAL A 79 9.65 5.98 -9.30
N SER A 80 9.04 4.80 -9.44
CA SER A 80 8.10 4.32 -8.42
C SER A 80 8.77 4.09 -7.06
N MET A 81 8.05 4.40 -5.98
CA MET A 81 8.44 4.08 -4.60
C MET A 81 7.76 2.78 -4.16
N LEU A 82 8.50 1.67 -4.21
CA LEU A 82 7.95 0.35 -3.88
C LEU A 82 8.06 0.03 -2.38
N SER A 83 7.29 -0.98 -1.95
CA SER A 83 7.45 -1.57 -0.61
C SER A 83 8.53 -2.65 -0.62
N LEU A 84 9.00 -3.04 0.56
CA LEU A 84 9.93 -4.16 0.72
C LEU A 84 9.17 -5.41 1.18
N ASP A 85 9.64 -6.58 0.76
CA ASP A 85 9.23 -7.84 1.40
C ASP A 85 9.80 -7.86 2.82
N ASN A 86 9.00 -8.33 3.78
CA ASN A 86 9.42 -8.46 5.17
C ASN A 86 9.79 -9.91 5.48
N THR A 87 10.76 -10.08 6.38
CA THR A 87 11.11 -11.36 7.01
C THR A 87 11.33 -11.16 8.51
N TYR A 88 11.12 -12.21 9.28
CA TYR A 88 11.41 -12.27 10.73
C TYR A 88 12.38 -13.40 11.08
N SER A 89 12.96 -14.06 10.06
CA SER A 89 13.72 -15.29 10.22
C SER A 89 15.11 -15.15 9.62
N GLU A 90 16.13 -15.50 10.40
CA GLU A 90 17.50 -15.62 9.90
C GLU A 90 17.59 -16.65 8.75
N GLU A 91 16.77 -17.70 8.78
CA GLU A 91 16.69 -18.71 7.71
C GLU A 91 16.16 -18.11 6.41
N GLU A 92 15.13 -17.26 6.49
CA GLU A 92 14.59 -16.56 5.32
C GLU A 92 15.58 -15.55 4.74
N VAL A 93 16.42 -14.91 5.57
CA VAL A 93 17.56 -14.10 5.11
C VAL A 93 18.56 -14.96 4.34
N ALA A 94 18.90 -16.15 4.86
CA ALA A 94 19.76 -17.10 4.17
C ALA A 94 19.16 -17.55 2.83
N ASN A 95 17.85 -17.82 2.80
CA ASN A 95 17.12 -18.20 1.59
C ASN A 95 17.05 -17.05 0.57
N PHE A 96 16.87 -15.82 1.02
CA PHE A 96 16.97 -14.62 0.20
C PHE A 96 18.35 -14.52 -0.46
N TYR A 97 19.43 -14.65 0.32
CA TYR A 97 20.80 -14.57 -0.20
C TYR A 97 21.09 -15.69 -1.20
N LYS A 98 20.71 -16.94 -0.88
CA LYS A 98 20.79 -18.08 -1.83
C LYS A 98 20.04 -17.80 -3.13
N ARG A 99 18.84 -17.19 -3.04
CA ARG A 99 18.01 -16.88 -4.21
C ARG A 99 18.67 -15.85 -5.13
N ILE A 100 19.21 -14.76 -4.59
CA ILE A 100 19.86 -13.73 -5.42
C ILE A 100 21.17 -14.28 -6.05
N THR A 101 21.93 -15.09 -5.31
CA THR A 101 23.13 -15.76 -5.83
C THR A 101 22.81 -16.75 -6.94
N ARG A 102 21.70 -17.50 -6.82
CA ARG A 102 21.24 -18.40 -7.89
C ARG A 102 20.80 -17.66 -9.15
N LEU A 103 20.22 -16.46 -9.02
CA LEU A 103 19.77 -15.66 -10.16
C LEU A 103 20.92 -14.94 -10.88
N LEU A 104 22.06 -14.75 -10.21
CA LEU A 104 23.28 -14.16 -10.76
C LEU A 104 24.47 -15.11 -10.53
N PRO A 105 24.51 -16.26 -11.24
CA PRO A 105 25.56 -17.25 -11.04
C PRO A 105 26.95 -16.66 -11.33
N GLU A 106 27.97 -17.17 -10.61
CA GLU A 106 29.39 -16.81 -10.78
C GLU A 106 29.74 -15.34 -10.48
N GLN A 107 28.85 -14.59 -9.83
CA GLN A 107 29.10 -13.21 -9.42
C GLN A 107 29.14 -13.11 -7.89
N LYS A 108 30.04 -12.26 -7.38
CA LYS A 108 29.95 -11.78 -6.00
C LYS A 108 28.80 -10.78 -5.91
N ILE A 109 27.99 -10.90 -4.86
CA ILE A 109 26.82 -10.04 -4.63
C ILE A 109 26.92 -9.43 -3.24
N PRO A 110 27.81 -8.43 -3.03
CA PRO A 110 27.80 -7.68 -1.80
C PRO A 110 26.44 -7.03 -1.57
N VAL A 111 26.01 -6.99 -0.32
CA VAL A 111 24.80 -6.32 0.11
C VAL A 111 25.14 -5.25 1.14
N VAL A 112 24.38 -4.17 1.12
CA VAL A 112 24.36 -3.17 2.19
C VAL A 112 23.30 -3.57 3.20
N VAL A 113 23.68 -3.57 4.48
CA VAL A 113 22.77 -3.72 5.62
C VAL A 113 22.68 -2.37 6.32
N GLU A 114 21.48 -1.80 6.39
CA GLU A 114 21.21 -0.45 6.91
C GLU A 114 20.01 -0.46 7.88
N PRO A 115 19.93 0.49 8.84
CA PRO A 115 18.79 0.58 9.76
C PRO A 115 17.48 0.82 9.03
N LYS A 116 16.43 0.12 9.44
CA LYS A 116 15.08 0.37 8.95
C LYS A 116 14.39 1.40 9.86
N VAL A 117 14.42 2.67 9.46
CA VAL A 117 13.78 3.77 10.20
C VAL A 117 12.26 3.56 10.24
N ASP A 118 11.65 3.72 11.41
CA ASP A 118 10.20 3.73 11.54
C ASP A 118 9.65 5.16 11.43
N GLY A 119 9.09 5.48 10.26
CA GLY A 119 8.59 6.81 9.96
C GLY A 119 7.68 6.83 8.74
N VAL A 120 7.80 7.91 7.97
CA VAL A 120 7.05 8.11 6.73
C VAL A 120 8.00 8.29 5.56
N ALA A 121 7.89 7.42 4.58
CA ALA A 121 8.67 7.51 3.35
C ALA A 121 8.32 8.78 2.56
N VAL A 122 9.35 9.55 2.24
CA VAL A 122 9.29 10.82 1.50
C VAL A 122 10.31 10.80 0.37
N SER A 123 9.89 11.31 -0.79
CA SER A 123 10.76 11.63 -1.91
C SER A 123 10.94 13.14 -1.98
N VAL A 124 12.19 13.61 -2.09
CA VAL A 124 12.53 15.04 -2.24
C VAL A 124 13.29 15.21 -3.54
N LEU A 125 12.78 16.04 -4.44
CA LEU A 125 13.43 16.34 -5.70
C LEU A 125 14.19 17.66 -5.61
N TYR A 126 15.49 17.59 -5.87
CA TYR A 126 16.32 18.76 -6.13
C TYR A 126 16.57 18.91 -7.63
N GLU A 127 16.46 20.14 -8.14
CA GLU A 127 16.86 20.53 -9.50
C GLU A 127 17.92 21.63 -9.41
N ASN A 128 19.09 21.40 -10.01
CA ASN A 128 20.26 22.27 -9.91
C ASN A 128 20.59 22.64 -8.44
N GLY A 129 20.49 21.64 -7.56
CA GLY A 129 20.67 21.79 -6.12
C GLY A 129 19.52 22.46 -5.37
N LYS A 130 18.47 23.00 -6.02
CA LYS A 130 17.32 23.64 -5.34
C LYS A 130 16.20 22.65 -5.07
N LEU A 131 15.66 22.63 -3.85
CA LEU A 131 14.50 21.82 -3.49
C LEU A 131 13.27 22.28 -4.28
N LYS A 132 12.89 21.47 -5.28
CA LYS A 132 11.77 21.76 -6.18
C LYS A 132 10.44 21.33 -5.56
N TYR A 133 10.34 20.08 -5.13
CA TYR A 133 9.18 19.57 -4.42
C TYR A 133 9.56 18.40 -3.49
N ALA A 134 8.65 18.07 -2.58
CA ALA A 134 8.69 16.84 -1.81
C ALA A 134 7.31 16.16 -1.79
N ALA A 135 7.29 14.83 -1.88
CA ALA A 135 6.07 14.05 -1.95
C ALA A 135 6.11 12.86 -1.00
N THR A 136 4.97 12.53 -0.40
CA THR A 136 4.79 11.27 0.32
C THR A 136 4.84 10.08 -0.64
N ARG A 137 5.02 8.86 -0.13
CA ARG A 137 4.94 7.65 -0.97
C ARG A 137 3.59 7.49 -1.71
N GLY A 138 2.49 7.76 -1.02
CA GLY A 138 1.13 7.46 -1.50
C GLY A 138 0.96 5.99 -1.91
N ASP A 139 0.51 5.74 -3.14
CA ASP A 139 0.35 4.37 -3.69
C ASP A 139 1.64 3.79 -4.32
N GLY A 140 2.72 4.56 -4.29
CA GLY A 140 4.02 4.22 -4.88
C GLY A 140 4.25 4.86 -6.26
N SER A 141 3.19 5.27 -6.95
CA SER A 141 3.26 6.01 -8.22
C SER A 141 2.88 7.47 -8.05
N ILE A 142 1.91 7.76 -7.19
CA ILE A 142 1.42 9.11 -6.88
C ILE A 142 1.45 9.33 -5.37
N GLY A 143 2.00 10.48 -4.96
CA GLY A 143 2.09 10.94 -3.59
C GLY A 143 1.43 12.29 -3.34
N ASP A 144 1.09 12.59 -2.09
CA ASP A 144 0.67 13.94 -1.69
C ASP A 144 1.88 14.89 -1.68
N ASP A 145 1.73 16.08 -2.26
CA ASP A 145 2.70 17.18 -2.22
C ASP A 145 2.80 17.73 -0.79
N ILE A 146 3.94 17.51 -0.15
CA ILE A 146 4.23 17.97 1.21
C ILE A 146 5.41 18.94 1.24
N THR A 147 5.68 19.62 0.11
CA THR A 147 6.84 20.50 -0.07
C THR A 147 6.96 21.53 1.04
N GLN A 148 5.87 22.20 1.41
CA GLN A 148 5.88 23.23 2.45
C GLN A 148 6.22 22.65 3.82
N ASN A 149 5.68 21.48 4.17
CA ASN A 149 5.94 20.83 5.45
C ASN A 149 7.36 20.26 5.52
N ILE A 150 7.91 19.77 4.40
CA ILE A 150 9.30 19.32 4.34
C ILE A 150 10.27 20.49 4.48
N ARG A 151 9.95 21.67 3.95
CA ARG A 151 10.77 22.87 4.12
C ARG A 151 10.91 23.31 5.58
N THR A 152 9.97 22.96 6.46
CA THR A 152 10.06 23.27 7.89
C THR A 152 11.02 22.36 8.64
N ILE A 153 11.42 21.22 8.08
CA ILE A 153 12.34 20.27 8.72
C ILE A 153 13.77 20.81 8.64
N LYS A 154 14.35 21.14 9.79
CA LYS A 154 15.68 21.78 9.88
C LYS A 154 16.78 20.97 9.21
N SER A 155 16.73 19.64 9.32
CA SER A 155 17.71 18.71 8.73
C SER A 155 17.59 18.57 7.21
N VAL A 156 16.57 19.16 6.57
CA VAL A 156 16.42 19.15 5.11
C VAL A 156 16.97 20.47 4.55
N PRO A 157 18.02 20.46 3.71
CA PRO A 157 18.53 21.66 3.06
C PRO A 157 17.58 22.13 1.95
N HIS A 158 17.38 23.44 1.79
CA HIS A 158 16.61 23.97 0.64
C HIS A 158 17.48 24.11 -0.61
N GLN A 159 18.79 24.27 -0.41
CA GLN A 159 19.81 24.37 -1.43
C GLN A 159 20.94 23.41 -1.08
N LEU A 160 21.25 22.50 -1.98
CA LEU A 160 22.44 21.66 -1.92
C LEU A 160 23.66 22.46 -2.41
N PRO A 161 24.86 22.22 -1.83
CA PRO A 161 26.09 22.86 -2.25
C PRO A 161 26.48 22.49 -3.69
N GLY A 162 27.37 23.28 -4.32
CA GLY A 162 27.66 23.35 -5.76
C GLY A 162 28.22 22.11 -6.47
N ALA A 163 28.08 20.91 -5.90
CA ALA A 163 28.38 19.62 -6.53
C ALA A 163 27.15 18.69 -6.63
N ALA A 164 25.95 19.23 -6.42
CA ALA A 164 24.72 18.44 -6.51
C ALA A 164 24.40 18.05 -7.98
N PRO A 165 23.85 16.84 -8.22
CA PRO A 165 23.40 16.46 -9.55
C PRO A 165 22.34 17.43 -10.10
N LYS A 166 22.25 17.52 -11.43
CA LYS A 166 21.31 18.41 -12.13
C LYS A 166 19.86 18.08 -11.74
N VAL A 167 19.55 16.79 -11.71
CA VAL A 167 18.31 16.26 -11.13
C VAL A 167 18.73 15.29 -10.06
N PHE A 168 18.24 15.48 -8.84
CA PHE A 168 18.55 14.59 -7.73
C PHE A 168 17.31 14.33 -6.88
N GLU A 169 16.65 13.21 -7.18
CA GLU A 169 15.57 12.68 -6.35
C GLU A 169 16.19 11.83 -5.25
N VAL A 170 16.03 12.28 -4.01
CA VAL A 170 16.50 11.56 -2.81
C VAL A 170 15.32 11.04 -2.02
N ARG A 171 15.46 9.85 -1.49
CA ARG A 171 14.43 9.11 -0.76
C ARG A 171 14.89 8.87 0.65
N GLY A 172 13.99 9.09 1.58
CA GLY A 172 14.27 8.92 2.98
C GLY A 172 13.02 8.70 3.79
N GLU A 173 13.22 8.63 5.09
CA GLU A 173 12.17 8.53 6.08
C GLU A 173 12.13 9.82 6.90
N ALA A 174 10.98 10.47 6.91
CA ALA A 174 10.69 11.52 7.86
C ALA A 174 10.21 10.86 9.16
N TYR A 175 10.82 11.25 10.27
CA TYR A 175 10.56 10.66 11.59
C TYR A 175 10.29 11.76 12.61
N LEU A 176 9.75 11.38 13.76
CA LEU A 176 9.66 12.25 14.92
C LEU A 176 10.71 11.81 15.94
N ASP A 177 11.52 12.75 16.41
CA ASP A 177 12.53 12.48 17.43
C ASP A 177 11.89 11.86 18.70
N LYS A 178 12.56 10.89 19.34
CA LYS A 178 12.02 10.20 20.54
C LYS A 178 11.74 11.17 21.69
N ALA A 179 12.70 12.03 22.03
CA ALA A 179 12.52 13.03 23.09
C ALA A 179 11.49 14.09 22.69
N GLY A 180 11.49 14.45 21.40
CA GLY A 180 10.50 15.30 20.78
C GLY A 180 9.07 14.76 20.87
N PHE A 181 8.88 13.46 20.64
CA PHE A 181 7.60 12.76 20.76
C PHE A 181 7.07 12.76 22.20
N GLU A 182 7.94 12.45 23.16
CA GLU A 182 7.57 12.48 24.58
C GLU A 182 7.13 13.88 25.02
N LYS A 183 7.93 14.91 24.66
CA LYS A 183 7.58 16.31 24.94
C LYS A 183 6.24 16.68 24.30
N LEU A 184 6.04 16.29 23.05
CA LEU A 184 4.82 16.59 22.32
C LEU A 184 3.57 15.95 22.94
N ASN A 185 3.69 14.70 23.42
CA ASN A 185 2.58 14.06 24.11
C ASN A 185 2.30 14.71 25.48
N LYS A 186 3.33 15.10 26.24
CA LYS A 186 3.14 15.86 27.49
C LYS A 186 2.42 17.20 27.26
N GLU A 187 2.80 17.94 26.21
CA GLU A 187 2.13 19.20 25.84
C GLU A 187 0.65 18.96 25.46
N ARG A 188 0.36 17.86 24.75
CA ARG A 188 -1.00 17.50 24.36
C ARG A 188 -1.84 17.06 25.56
N GLU A 189 -1.26 16.29 26.47
CA GLU A 189 -1.90 15.88 27.72
C GLU A 189 -2.30 17.11 28.55
N ALA A 190 -1.36 18.04 28.75
CA ALA A 190 -1.61 19.29 29.45
C ALA A 190 -2.70 20.15 28.79
N ALA A 191 -2.83 20.06 27.46
CA ALA A 191 -3.88 20.74 26.69
C ALA A 191 -5.20 19.95 26.58
N GLY A 192 -5.31 18.78 27.22
CA GLY A 192 -6.50 17.92 27.14
C GLY A 192 -6.76 17.31 25.74
N LEU A 193 -5.73 17.23 24.89
CA LEU A 193 -5.82 16.70 23.53
C LEU A 193 -5.46 15.21 23.48
N PRO A 194 -6.03 14.43 22.54
CA PRO A 194 -5.68 13.02 22.38
C PRO A 194 -4.18 12.83 22.11
N LEU A 195 -3.54 11.91 22.83
CA LEU A 195 -2.12 11.59 22.66
C LEU A 195 -1.86 10.89 21.33
N PHE A 196 -0.66 11.05 20.80
CA PHE A 196 -0.22 10.26 19.66
C PHE A 196 0.19 8.87 20.12
N ALA A 197 -0.23 7.86 19.35
CA ALA A 197 -0.04 6.45 19.68
C ALA A 197 1.37 5.91 19.44
N ASN A 198 2.17 6.53 18.56
CA ASN A 198 3.59 6.21 18.37
C ASN A 198 4.27 7.35 17.56
N PRO A 199 5.61 7.43 17.57
CA PRO A 199 6.37 8.44 16.81
C PRO A 199 6.03 8.47 15.32
N ARG A 200 5.83 7.29 14.70
CA ARG A 200 5.46 7.19 13.27
C ARG A 200 4.16 7.89 12.93
N ASN A 201 3.09 7.63 13.69
CA ASN A 201 1.79 8.24 13.48
C ASN A 201 1.83 9.74 13.77
N ALA A 202 2.61 10.14 14.78
CA ALA A 202 2.85 11.54 15.07
C ALA A 202 3.58 12.24 13.91
N ALA A 203 4.60 11.60 13.33
CA ALA A 203 5.31 12.10 12.15
C ALA A 203 4.37 12.23 10.95
N ALA A 204 3.58 11.20 10.65
CA ALA A 204 2.60 11.23 9.57
C ALA A 204 1.55 12.33 9.73
N GLY A 205 0.99 12.48 10.93
CA GLY A 205 0.03 13.54 11.24
C GLY A 205 0.66 14.94 11.15
N SER A 206 1.94 15.06 11.51
CA SER A 206 2.68 16.34 11.44
C SER A 206 3.01 16.73 10.00
N LEU A 207 3.37 15.78 9.14
CA LEU A 207 3.64 16.01 7.72
C LEU A 207 2.38 16.28 6.90
N LYS A 208 1.20 15.91 7.41
CA LYS A 208 -0.10 16.13 6.75
C LYS A 208 -0.89 17.28 7.37
N GLN A 209 -0.20 18.29 7.90
CA GLN A 209 -0.82 19.54 8.32
C GLN A 209 -1.01 20.47 7.13
N LEU A 210 -2.22 21.02 6.97
CA LEU A 210 -2.50 22.01 5.94
C LEU A 210 -1.81 23.35 6.23
N ASP A 211 -1.59 23.66 7.51
CA ASP A 211 -0.78 24.79 7.95
C ASP A 211 0.65 24.33 8.25
N PRO A 212 1.65 24.73 7.44
CA PRO A 212 3.05 24.41 7.67
C PRO A 212 3.59 24.97 8.99
N GLY A 213 3.01 26.04 9.52
CA GLY A 213 3.37 26.59 10.83
C GLY A 213 3.11 25.60 11.98
N VAL A 214 2.14 24.69 11.82
CA VAL A 214 1.91 23.61 12.78
C VAL A 214 2.99 22.53 12.65
N ALA A 215 3.37 22.16 11.42
CA ALA A 215 4.44 21.20 11.17
C ALA A 215 5.80 21.71 11.67
N ALA A 216 6.09 23.00 11.52
CA ALA A 216 7.32 23.66 11.97
C ALA A 216 7.53 23.59 13.49
N LYS A 217 6.45 23.54 14.27
CA LYS A 217 6.51 23.40 15.74
C LYS A 217 6.79 21.96 16.18
N ARG A 218 6.72 20.98 15.28
CA ARG A 218 6.93 19.57 15.59
C ARG A 218 8.41 19.23 15.38
N PRO A 219 9.03 18.45 16.29
CA PRO A 219 10.43 18.04 16.20
C PRO A 219 10.63 16.93 15.16
N LEU A 220 10.32 17.24 13.90
CA LEU A 220 10.50 16.36 12.76
C LEU A 220 11.98 16.31 12.35
N GLY A 221 12.43 15.11 12.00
CA GLY A 221 13.72 14.86 11.37
C GLY A 221 13.56 14.10 10.05
N MET A 222 14.66 13.99 9.30
CA MET A 222 14.71 13.26 8.03
C MET A 222 16.02 12.45 7.98
N ILE A 223 15.95 11.21 7.49
CA ILE A 223 17.13 10.40 7.13
C ILE A 223 16.95 9.90 5.70
N PHE A 224 17.92 10.18 4.84
CA PHE A 224 17.97 9.71 3.45
C PHE A 224 18.70 8.38 3.34
N TYR A 225 18.16 7.46 2.55
CA TYR A 225 18.66 6.07 2.40
C TYR A 225 18.67 5.57 0.95
N GLY A 226 18.23 6.39 -0.01
CA GLY A 226 18.05 5.94 -1.39
C GLY A 226 17.88 7.09 -2.37
N THR A 227 17.92 6.75 -3.65
CA THR A 227 17.73 7.70 -4.75
C THR A 227 16.60 7.24 -5.67
N GLY A 228 15.98 8.19 -6.37
CA GLY A 228 15.09 7.97 -7.50
C GLY A 228 15.76 8.42 -8.79
N ALA A 229 15.15 9.35 -9.52
CA ALA A 229 15.77 9.97 -10.69
C ALA A 229 17.07 10.73 -10.35
N ILE A 230 18.15 10.43 -11.06
CA ILE A 230 19.43 11.13 -10.96
C ILE A 230 19.96 11.49 -12.36
N GLU A 231 20.37 12.74 -12.56
CA GLU A 231 20.99 13.22 -13.80
C GLU A 231 22.24 14.04 -13.48
N GLY A 232 23.32 13.82 -14.24
CA GLY A 232 24.58 14.56 -14.08
C GLY A 232 25.55 13.94 -13.05
N THR A 233 25.23 12.77 -12.50
CA THR A 233 26.16 11.98 -11.67
C THR A 233 25.82 10.50 -11.82
N GLU A 234 26.83 9.67 -12.07
CA GLU A 234 26.66 8.22 -12.09
C GLU A 234 26.84 7.65 -10.68
N VAL A 235 25.83 6.93 -10.22
CA VAL A 235 25.88 6.10 -9.01
C VAL A 235 25.76 4.65 -9.47
N ASP A 236 26.85 3.91 -9.41
CA ASP A 236 26.91 2.49 -9.78
C ASP A 236 26.62 1.56 -8.59
N ARG A 237 26.83 2.04 -7.36
CA ARG A 237 26.69 1.30 -6.10
C ARG A 237 25.91 2.07 -5.06
N HIS A 238 25.07 1.36 -4.33
CA HIS A 238 24.26 1.91 -3.24
C HIS A 238 25.10 2.43 -2.09
N SER A 239 26.16 1.71 -1.72
CA SER A 239 27.12 2.15 -0.68
C SER A 239 27.73 3.53 -0.95
N LYS A 240 27.85 3.94 -2.23
CA LYS A 240 28.37 5.26 -2.61
C LYS A 240 27.38 6.41 -2.39
N ILE A 241 26.10 6.13 -2.17
CA ILE A 241 25.11 7.20 -1.92
C ILE A 241 25.31 7.84 -0.55
N PHE A 242 25.73 7.09 0.48
CA PHE A 242 25.85 7.65 1.82
C PHE A 242 26.98 8.69 1.91
N PRO A 243 28.18 8.46 1.35
CA PRO A 243 29.19 9.50 1.21
C PRO A 243 28.71 10.68 0.35
N LEU A 244 27.94 10.42 -0.72
CA LEU A 244 27.38 11.49 -1.55
C LEU A 244 26.40 12.37 -0.75
N PHE A 245 25.48 11.76 0.00
CA PHE A 245 24.54 12.49 0.87
C PHE A 245 25.29 13.34 1.89
N ARG A 246 26.29 12.79 2.59
CA ARG A 246 27.12 13.58 3.53
C ARG A 246 27.83 14.74 2.84
N LYS A 247 28.39 14.52 1.64
CA LYS A 247 29.08 15.56 0.87
C LYS A 247 28.15 16.73 0.50
N VAL A 248 26.86 16.46 0.27
CA VAL A 248 25.88 17.50 -0.10
C VAL A 248 25.01 17.96 1.08
N GLY A 249 25.34 17.59 2.31
CA GLY A 249 24.61 18.02 3.52
C GLY A 249 23.21 17.41 3.64
N LEU A 250 23.04 16.16 3.19
CA LEU A 250 21.82 15.39 3.41
C LEU A 250 22.03 14.40 4.56
N PRO A 251 21.18 14.44 5.61
CA PRO A 251 21.26 13.52 6.75
C PRO A 251 21.05 12.08 6.28
N THR A 252 21.94 11.18 6.70
CA THR A 252 21.92 9.78 6.29
C THR A 252 22.34 8.88 7.45
N HIS A 253 22.17 7.57 7.31
CA HIS A 253 22.62 6.61 8.31
C HIS A 253 24.09 6.80 8.70
N ALA A 254 24.33 6.96 10.00
CA ALA A 254 25.67 6.93 10.59
C ALA A 254 26.27 5.51 10.53
N HIS A 255 25.43 4.49 10.75
CA HIS A 255 25.80 3.08 10.81
C HIS A 255 25.14 2.30 9.68
N TRP A 256 25.95 1.62 8.89
CA TRP A 256 25.56 0.63 7.87
C TRP A 256 26.78 -0.28 7.61
N SER A 257 26.58 -1.45 7.02
CA SER A 257 27.67 -2.39 6.74
C SER A 257 27.56 -2.96 5.34
N LEU A 258 28.71 -3.24 4.73
CA LEU A 258 28.77 -4.07 3.53
C LEU A 258 29.00 -5.51 3.97
N ALA A 259 28.23 -6.44 3.44
CA ALA A 259 28.32 -7.85 3.74
C ALA A 259 28.34 -8.68 2.44
N ASP A 260 29.16 -9.74 2.40
CA ASP A 260 29.26 -10.65 1.25
C ASP A 260 28.94 -12.11 1.58
N SER A 261 28.46 -12.37 2.79
CA SER A 261 28.00 -13.68 3.25
C SER A 261 26.79 -13.58 4.17
N VAL A 262 26.05 -14.68 4.32
CA VAL A 262 24.91 -14.76 5.25
C VAL A 262 25.35 -14.44 6.68
N ASP A 263 26.49 -14.98 7.12
CA ASP A 263 26.98 -14.75 8.49
C ASP A 263 27.31 -13.28 8.75
N GLN A 264 27.90 -12.58 7.77
CA GLN A 264 28.14 -11.15 7.87
C GLN A 264 26.85 -10.34 7.87
N ILE A 265 25.85 -10.73 7.07
CA ILE A 265 24.53 -10.08 7.07
C ILE A 265 23.89 -10.21 8.45
N LEU A 266 23.84 -11.44 9.01
CA LEU A 266 23.25 -11.69 10.32
C LEU A 266 24.01 -10.99 11.44
N LYS A 267 25.35 -10.93 11.35
CA LYS A 267 26.15 -10.14 12.28
C LYS A 267 25.78 -8.65 12.21
N ALA A 268 25.72 -8.07 11.02
CA ALA A 268 25.36 -6.66 10.85
C ALA A 268 23.95 -6.35 11.37
N ILE A 269 22.99 -7.27 11.20
CA ILE A 269 21.63 -7.13 11.75
C ILE A 269 21.67 -7.08 13.29
N ARG A 270 22.44 -7.97 13.94
CA ARG A 270 22.59 -8.02 15.39
C ARG A 270 23.30 -6.77 15.92
N ASP A 271 24.39 -6.35 15.28
CA ASP A 271 25.10 -5.12 15.65
C ASP A 271 24.15 -3.90 15.57
N LEU A 272 23.30 -3.82 14.53
CA LEU A 272 22.29 -2.77 14.41
C LEU A 272 21.20 -2.84 15.49
N ASP A 273 20.78 -4.05 15.91
CA ASP A 273 19.77 -4.25 16.97
C ASP A 273 20.27 -3.75 18.34
N GLU A 274 21.57 -3.90 18.60
CA GLU A 274 22.20 -3.42 19.84
C GLU A 274 22.26 -1.88 19.86
N ILE A 275 22.75 -1.26 18.78
CA ILE A 275 22.98 0.19 18.76
C ILE A 275 21.71 1.00 18.53
N ARG A 276 20.63 0.44 17.95
CA ARG A 276 19.44 1.23 17.57
C ARG A 276 18.79 2.03 18.71
N ARG A 277 19.02 1.61 19.96
CA ARG A 277 18.50 2.31 21.14
C ARG A 277 19.10 3.71 21.30
N SER A 278 20.33 3.94 20.82
CA SER A 278 21.01 5.24 20.88
C SER A 278 20.56 6.22 19.78
N PHE A 279 19.85 5.75 18.76
CA PHE A 279 19.39 6.63 17.68
C PHE A 279 18.30 7.60 18.18
N PRO A 280 18.27 8.83 17.66
CA PRO A 280 17.22 9.81 17.97
C PRO A 280 15.84 9.39 17.44
N TYR A 281 15.79 8.37 16.58
CA TYR A 281 14.59 7.82 15.97
C TYR A 281 14.37 6.33 16.30
N GLU A 282 13.15 5.86 16.12
CA GLU A 282 12.82 4.44 16.24
C GLU A 282 13.22 3.67 14.97
N THR A 283 13.63 2.42 15.15
CA THR A 283 13.88 1.48 14.06
C THR A 283 13.19 0.16 14.32
N ASP A 284 12.58 -0.38 13.28
CA ASP A 284 11.75 -1.59 13.31
C ASP A 284 12.45 -2.81 12.69
N GLY A 285 13.71 -2.66 12.30
CA GLY A 285 14.46 -3.70 11.62
C GLY A 285 15.76 -3.20 10.98
N ALA A 286 16.28 -4.05 10.09
CA ALA A 286 17.35 -3.73 9.17
C ALA A 286 16.88 -4.01 7.73
N VAL A 287 17.38 -3.22 6.78
CA VAL A 287 17.15 -3.45 5.35
C VAL A 287 18.41 -3.98 4.72
N ILE A 288 18.27 -5.07 3.97
CA ILE A 288 19.35 -5.69 3.21
C ILE A 288 19.11 -5.37 1.74
N LYS A 289 20.09 -4.76 1.06
CA LYS A 289 19.99 -4.37 -0.35
C LYS A 289 21.24 -4.78 -1.11
N VAL A 290 21.11 -5.42 -2.27
CA VAL A 290 22.25 -5.66 -3.18
C VAL A 290 22.97 -4.35 -3.48
N ASP A 291 24.30 -4.29 -3.38
CA ASP A 291 25.05 -3.03 -3.47
C ASP A 291 25.07 -2.46 -4.89
N ALA A 292 25.42 -3.28 -5.89
CA ALA A 292 25.56 -2.81 -7.28
C ALA A 292 24.20 -2.58 -7.96
N LEU A 293 23.99 -1.39 -8.53
CA LEU A 293 22.71 -1.03 -9.17
C LEU A 293 22.44 -1.87 -10.43
N ALA A 294 23.47 -2.17 -11.24
CA ALA A 294 23.35 -3.05 -12.39
C ALA A 294 22.91 -4.49 -12.03
N GLN A 295 23.26 -4.96 -10.82
CA GLN A 295 22.77 -6.25 -10.31
C GLN A 295 21.30 -6.15 -9.88
N ARG A 296 20.87 -5.01 -9.32
CA ARG A 296 19.46 -4.76 -8.96
C ARG A 296 18.55 -4.78 -10.18
N GLU A 297 18.96 -4.13 -11.27
CA GLU A 297 18.27 -4.13 -12.56
C GLU A 297 18.02 -5.57 -13.05
N ARG A 298 19.08 -6.38 -13.15
CA ARG A 298 18.99 -7.79 -13.57
C ARG A 298 18.13 -8.67 -12.66
N LEU A 299 18.13 -8.41 -11.34
CA LEU A 299 17.28 -9.12 -10.39
C LEU A 299 15.81 -8.70 -10.52
N GLY A 300 15.55 -7.44 -10.87
CA GLY A 300 14.22 -6.90 -11.13
C GLY A 300 13.29 -6.88 -9.92
N PHE A 301 11.99 -6.89 -10.20
CA PHE A 301 10.93 -6.67 -9.22
C PHE A 301 9.88 -7.80 -9.24
N THR A 302 9.12 -7.91 -8.16
CA THR A 302 7.81 -8.59 -8.13
C THR A 302 6.72 -7.55 -8.45
N ALA A 303 5.44 -7.94 -8.36
CA ALA A 303 4.33 -7.00 -8.51
C ALA A 303 4.30 -5.90 -7.43
N LYS A 304 4.97 -6.09 -6.28
CA LYS A 304 4.88 -5.18 -5.12
C LYS A 304 6.22 -4.78 -4.49
N SER A 305 7.29 -5.53 -4.74
CA SER A 305 8.56 -5.41 -4.03
C SER A 305 9.78 -5.72 -4.91
N PRO A 306 10.95 -5.12 -4.65
CA PRO A 306 12.19 -5.47 -5.34
C PRO A 306 12.68 -6.87 -4.97
N ARG A 307 13.22 -7.63 -5.93
CA ARG A 307 13.83 -8.94 -5.63
C ARG A 307 15.23 -8.83 -5.01
N TRP A 308 15.84 -7.66 -5.12
CA TRP A 308 17.19 -7.33 -4.69
C TRP A 308 17.27 -6.70 -3.30
N ALA A 309 16.14 -6.54 -2.60
CA ALA A 309 16.12 -6.06 -1.22
C ALA A 309 15.07 -6.80 -0.38
N ILE A 310 15.34 -6.90 0.92
CA ILE A 310 14.44 -7.47 1.91
C ILE A 310 14.59 -6.73 3.23
N ALA A 311 13.48 -6.55 3.96
CA ALA A 311 13.47 -5.96 5.29
C ALA A 311 13.44 -7.07 6.35
N TYR A 312 14.51 -7.20 7.12
CA TYR A 312 14.52 -8.03 8.33
C TYR A 312 13.91 -7.23 9.47
N LYS A 313 12.80 -7.70 10.02
CA LYS A 313 12.14 -7.11 11.17
C LYS A 313 12.70 -7.70 12.45
N TYR A 314 13.02 -6.85 13.41
CA TYR A 314 13.40 -7.33 14.73
C TYR A 314 12.24 -8.09 15.36
N ALA A 315 12.55 -9.04 16.24
CA ALA A 315 11.53 -9.77 16.97
C ALA A 315 10.59 -8.75 17.64
N ALA A 316 9.29 -8.89 17.36
CA ALA A 316 8.29 -7.99 17.90
C ALA A 316 8.36 -8.03 19.43
N GLU A 317 8.25 -6.87 20.05
CA GLU A 317 8.20 -6.77 21.50
C GLU A 317 7.03 -7.63 22.00
N ARG A 318 7.37 -8.65 22.78
CA ARG A 318 6.42 -9.55 23.41
C ARG A 318 6.12 -9.03 24.79
N VAL A 319 4.84 -8.74 25.05
CA VAL A 319 4.41 -8.21 26.34
C VAL A 319 3.33 -9.09 26.91
N GLU A 320 3.40 -9.35 28.21
CA GLU A 320 2.36 -10.05 28.94
C GLU A 320 1.24 -9.09 29.31
N THR A 321 -0.01 -9.53 29.12
CA THR A 321 -1.18 -8.84 29.63
C THR A 321 -2.28 -9.83 30.00
N LYS A 322 -3.28 -9.37 30.74
CA LYS A 322 -4.42 -10.20 31.14
C LYS A 322 -5.47 -10.24 30.04
N LEU A 323 -5.92 -11.45 29.69
CA LEU A 323 -7.09 -11.66 28.86
C LEU A 323 -8.37 -11.47 29.69
N LEU A 324 -9.07 -10.36 29.47
CA LEU A 324 -10.27 -10.00 30.23
C LEU A 324 -11.53 -10.70 29.70
N ASP A 325 -11.66 -10.80 28.38
CA ASP A 325 -12.82 -11.36 27.71
C ASP A 325 -12.46 -11.78 26.27
N ILE A 326 -13.29 -12.59 25.62
CA ILE A 326 -13.19 -12.91 24.20
C ILE A 326 -14.48 -12.47 23.52
N LYS A 327 -14.41 -11.43 22.67
CA LYS A 327 -15.57 -10.98 21.89
C LYS A 327 -15.55 -11.59 20.50
N VAL A 328 -16.72 -11.94 19.98
CA VAL A 328 -16.86 -12.51 18.63
C VAL A 328 -17.39 -11.44 17.68
N GLN A 329 -16.60 -11.15 16.64
CA GLN A 329 -16.97 -10.23 15.57
C GLN A 329 -17.54 -10.99 14.37
N VAL A 330 -18.51 -10.41 13.67
CA VAL A 330 -19.06 -10.96 12.43
C VAL A 330 -18.44 -10.21 11.25
N GLY A 331 -17.69 -10.92 10.42
CA GLY A 331 -17.07 -10.39 9.20
C GLY A 331 -18.07 -10.24 8.05
N ARG A 332 -17.62 -9.63 6.95
CA ARG A 332 -18.42 -9.36 5.74
C ARG A 332 -19.12 -10.60 5.16
N THR A 333 -18.45 -11.76 5.21
CA THR A 333 -18.93 -13.03 4.67
C THR A 333 -19.64 -13.90 5.72
N GLY A 334 -19.94 -13.31 6.88
CA GLY A 334 -20.55 -13.98 8.02
C GLY A 334 -19.56 -14.71 8.93
N ILE A 335 -18.27 -14.79 8.59
CA ILE A 335 -17.25 -15.46 9.41
C ILE A 335 -17.22 -14.82 10.81
N LEU A 336 -17.30 -15.66 11.84
CA LEU A 336 -17.25 -15.30 13.24
C LEU A 336 -15.80 -15.36 13.72
N THR A 337 -15.21 -14.20 13.98
CA THR A 337 -13.80 -14.06 14.36
C THR A 337 -13.68 -13.73 15.85
N PRO A 338 -12.99 -14.56 16.65
CA PRO A 338 -12.74 -14.26 18.05
C PRO A 338 -11.65 -13.18 18.19
N VAL A 339 -11.90 -12.22 19.07
CA VAL A 339 -11.02 -11.11 19.40
C VAL A 339 -10.83 -11.06 20.90
N ALA A 340 -9.58 -11.18 21.34
CA ALA A 340 -9.21 -11.00 22.73
C ALA A 340 -9.46 -9.55 23.16
N VAL A 341 -10.14 -9.37 24.29
CA VAL A 341 -10.21 -8.11 25.04
C VAL A 341 -9.19 -8.20 26.15
N LEU A 342 -8.24 -7.29 26.14
CA LEU A 342 -7.06 -7.34 26.99
C LEU A 342 -7.08 -6.19 27.99
N GLU A 343 -6.43 -6.41 29.12
CA GLU A 343 -6.02 -5.31 29.99
C GLU A 343 -5.08 -4.40 29.18
N PRO A 344 -5.37 -3.08 29.08
CA PRO A 344 -4.60 -2.20 28.22
C PRO A 344 -3.11 -2.23 28.57
N VAL A 345 -2.28 -2.56 27.57
CA VAL A 345 -0.83 -2.72 27.75
C VAL A 345 -0.08 -2.01 26.63
N LEU A 346 1.09 -1.42 26.93
CA LEU A 346 1.93 -0.78 25.92
C LEU A 346 2.73 -1.85 25.16
N VAL A 347 2.63 -1.88 23.83
CA VAL A 347 3.42 -2.77 22.97
C VAL A 347 3.91 -1.99 21.77
N SER A 348 5.23 -1.90 21.59
CA SER A 348 5.86 -1.19 20.46
C SER A 348 5.25 0.21 20.29
N GLY A 349 5.31 1.00 21.37
CA GLY A 349 4.89 2.40 21.41
C GLY A 349 3.39 2.67 21.55
N SER A 350 2.49 1.73 21.26
CA SER A 350 1.03 1.96 21.37
C SER A 350 0.33 1.06 22.37
N THR A 351 -0.70 1.59 23.04
CA THR A 351 -1.57 0.81 23.92
C THR A 351 -2.43 -0.16 23.12
N VAL A 352 -2.30 -1.44 23.42
CA VAL A 352 -3.11 -2.54 22.87
C VAL A 352 -4.11 -2.97 23.92
N SER A 353 -5.40 -2.91 23.58
CA SER A 353 -6.51 -3.44 24.38
C SER A 353 -7.29 -4.55 23.67
N ARG A 354 -6.93 -4.84 22.42
CA ARG A 354 -7.53 -5.90 21.60
C ARG A 354 -6.49 -6.61 20.75
N ALA A 355 -6.60 -7.92 20.64
CA ALA A 355 -5.74 -8.73 19.79
C ALA A 355 -6.55 -9.81 19.07
N THR A 356 -6.13 -10.20 17.86
CA THR A 356 -6.78 -11.30 17.15
C THR A 356 -6.46 -12.64 17.81
N LEU A 357 -7.46 -13.53 17.86
CA LEU A 357 -7.29 -14.95 18.20
C LEU A 357 -7.38 -15.85 16.96
N HIS A 358 -7.50 -15.26 15.77
CA HIS A 358 -7.67 -15.91 14.47
C HIS A 358 -8.96 -16.73 14.32
N ASN A 359 -9.08 -17.86 15.00
CA ASN A 359 -10.22 -18.78 14.93
C ASN A 359 -10.30 -19.68 16.18
N GLU A 360 -11.35 -20.50 16.28
CA GLU A 360 -11.55 -21.41 17.41
C GLU A 360 -10.40 -22.43 17.56
N ASP A 361 -9.85 -22.91 16.45
CA ASP A 361 -8.80 -23.94 16.47
C ASP A 361 -7.50 -23.40 17.03
N GLU A 362 -7.15 -22.13 16.77
CA GLU A 362 -6.01 -21.45 17.40
C GLU A 362 -6.21 -21.27 18.91
N ILE A 363 -7.43 -20.95 19.35
CA ILE A 363 -7.78 -20.87 20.78
C ILE A 363 -7.57 -22.24 21.44
N LYS A 364 -8.04 -23.33 20.80
CA LYS A 364 -7.87 -24.69 21.31
C LYS A 364 -6.40 -25.13 21.31
N ARG A 365 -5.67 -24.88 20.21
CA ARG A 365 -4.26 -25.24 20.06
C ARG A 365 -3.38 -24.59 21.13
N LYS A 366 -3.67 -23.34 21.47
CA LYS A 366 -2.95 -22.56 22.50
C LYS A 366 -3.55 -22.69 23.90
N ASP A 367 -4.65 -23.43 24.05
CA ASP A 367 -5.45 -23.56 25.28
C ASP A 367 -5.74 -22.19 25.94
N ILE A 368 -6.24 -21.23 25.16
CA ILE A 368 -6.48 -19.85 25.64
C ILE A 368 -7.79 -19.80 26.44
N ARG A 369 -7.74 -19.25 27.66
CA ARG A 369 -8.89 -19.16 28.57
C ARG A 369 -9.09 -17.73 29.07
N ILE A 370 -10.34 -17.32 29.20
CA ILE A 370 -10.66 -16.02 29.80
C ILE A 370 -10.08 -15.95 31.22
N GLY A 371 -9.36 -14.87 31.51
CA GLY A 371 -8.63 -14.64 32.75
C GLY A 371 -7.14 -14.99 32.68
N ASP A 372 -6.67 -15.72 31.65
CA ASP A 372 -5.26 -16.05 31.48
C ASP A 372 -4.37 -14.80 31.35
N THR A 373 -3.13 -14.90 31.84
CA THR A 373 -2.07 -14.01 31.38
C THR A 373 -1.57 -14.52 30.03
N VAL A 374 -1.62 -13.67 29.01
CA VAL A 374 -1.25 -13.99 27.64
C VAL A 374 -0.09 -13.13 27.18
N VAL A 375 0.80 -13.70 26.37
CA VAL A 375 1.83 -12.96 25.67
C VAL A 375 1.25 -12.47 24.35
N ILE A 376 1.31 -11.17 24.12
CA ILE A 376 0.91 -10.55 22.86
C ILE A 376 2.11 -9.98 22.13
N GLU A 377 2.01 -9.96 20.80
CA GLU A 377 2.96 -9.29 19.93
C GLU A 377 2.21 -8.57 18.82
N LYS A 378 2.87 -7.60 18.17
CA LYS A 378 2.35 -6.96 16.97
C LYS A 378 3.05 -7.50 15.74
N ALA A 379 2.33 -8.25 14.91
CA ALA A 379 2.85 -8.67 13.61
C ALA A 379 3.13 -7.42 12.75
N GLY A 380 4.40 -7.25 12.38
CA GLY A 380 4.88 -6.09 11.62
C GLY A 380 4.63 -4.75 12.30
N GLU A 381 4.53 -4.72 13.63
CA GLU A 381 4.20 -3.55 14.47
C GLU A 381 2.80 -2.97 14.27
N VAL A 382 1.94 -3.65 13.51
CA VAL A 382 0.60 -3.14 13.16
C VAL A 382 -0.53 -3.96 13.76
N ILE A 383 -0.52 -5.29 13.63
CA ILE A 383 -1.66 -6.13 14.01
C ILE A 383 -1.34 -6.91 15.29
N PRO A 384 -1.98 -6.60 16.43
CA PRO A 384 -1.77 -7.36 17.67
C PRO A 384 -2.39 -8.75 17.60
N ALA A 385 -1.65 -9.77 18.02
CA ALA A 385 -2.09 -11.15 18.10
C ALA A 385 -1.64 -11.79 19.43
N VAL A 386 -2.45 -12.72 19.95
CA VAL A 386 -2.05 -13.55 21.10
C VAL A 386 -1.14 -14.66 20.62
N VAL A 387 0.07 -14.69 21.14
CA VAL A 387 1.13 -15.64 20.75
C VAL A 387 1.02 -16.91 21.57
N GLU A 388 0.95 -16.77 22.89
CA GLU A 388 0.94 -17.88 23.83
C GLU A 388 0.30 -17.50 25.18
N VAL A 389 0.03 -18.51 25.99
CA VAL A 389 -0.47 -18.37 27.35
C VAL A 389 0.66 -18.60 28.34
N VAL A 390 0.78 -17.72 29.34
CA VAL A 390 1.71 -17.89 30.46
C VAL A 390 1.10 -18.87 31.47
N GLN A 391 1.27 -20.17 31.22
CA GLN A 391 0.60 -21.24 32.00
C GLN A 391 0.88 -21.18 33.50
N SER A 392 2.07 -20.74 33.91
CA SER A 392 2.47 -20.59 35.31
C SER A 392 1.63 -19.54 36.07
N LYS A 393 1.00 -18.59 35.36
CA LYS A 393 0.14 -17.54 35.92
C LYS A 393 -1.36 -17.81 35.73
N ARG A 394 -1.73 -19.00 35.25
CA ARG A 394 -3.13 -19.35 34.99
C ARG A 394 -3.96 -19.34 36.29
N PRO A 395 -5.06 -18.57 36.34
CA PRO A 395 -6.00 -18.64 37.45
C PRO A 395 -6.61 -20.04 37.59
N ARG A 396 -6.76 -20.54 38.82
CA ARG A 396 -7.30 -21.89 39.08
C ARG A 396 -8.74 -22.08 38.58
N ASN A 397 -9.51 -21.00 38.46
CA ASN A 397 -10.88 -21.00 37.98
C ASN A 397 -11.02 -20.79 36.46
N ALA A 398 -9.91 -20.68 35.71
CA ALA A 398 -9.94 -20.47 34.27
C ALA A 398 -10.46 -21.72 33.53
N LYS A 399 -11.62 -21.58 32.89
CA LYS A 399 -12.29 -22.67 32.16
C LYS A 399 -11.86 -22.67 30.68
N PRO A 400 -11.73 -23.86 30.04
CA PRO A 400 -11.56 -23.95 28.60
C PRO A 400 -12.62 -23.14 27.85
N PHE A 401 -12.20 -22.41 26.82
CA PHE A 401 -13.12 -21.61 26.02
C PHE A 401 -13.82 -22.49 24.98
N ASP A 402 -15.14 -22.63 25.12
CA ASP A 402 -16.00 -23.24 24.10
C ASP A 402 -16.66 -22.13 23.28
N PHE A 403 -16.27 -22.03 22.01
CA PHE A 403 -16.72 -20.97 21.12
C PHE A 403 -18.24 -21.01 20.90
N PHE A 404 -18.80 -22.20 20.69
CA PHE A 404 -20.21 -22.37 20.35
C PHE A 404 -21.11 -22.08 21.56
N GLN A 405 -20.71 -22.55 22.75
CA GLN A 405 -21.41 -22.23 23.98
C GLN A 405 -21.32 -20.73 24.32
N HIS A 406 -20.16 -20.10 24.09
CA HIS A 406 -19.95 -18.68 24.38
C HIS A 406 -20.87 -17.76 23.55
N ILE A 407 -21.20 -18.15 22.31
CA ILE A 407 -22.17 -17.43 21.48
C ILE A 407 -23.60 -17.97 21.62
N HIS A 408 -23.86 -18.87 22.56
CA HIS A 408 -25.15 -19.53 22.78
C HIS A 408 -25.73 -20.20 21.52
N GLY A 409 -24.85 -20.77 20.69
CA GLY A 409 -25.20 -21.41 19.43
C GLY A 409 -25.82 -20.50 18.36
N LYS A 410 -25.73 -19.17 18.54
CA LYS A 410 -26.36 -18.18 17.65
C LYS A 410 -25.39 -17.06 17.29
N CYS A 411 -25.70 -16.33 16.22
CA CYS A 411 -24.92 -15.16 15.85
C CYS A 411 -25.07 -14.06 16.93
N PRO A 412 -23.97 -13.52 17.49
CA PRO A 412 -24.04 -12.53 18.57
C PRO A 412 -24.59 -11.17 18.13
N ILE A 413 -24.79 -10.96 16.83
CA ILE A 413 -25.33 -9.71 16.28
C ILE A 413 -26.80 -9.85 15.89
N CYS A 414 -27.14 -10.84 15.06
CA CYS A 414 -28.50 -10.96 14.53
C CYS A 414 -29.33 -12.09 15.19
N GLY A 415 -28.75 -12.87 16.11
CA GLY A 415 -29.41 -14.02 16.74
C GLY A 415 -29.70 -15.21 15.79
N GLY A 416 -29.24 -15.14 14.54
CA GLY A 416 -29.49 -16.17 13.52
C GLY A 416 -28.63 -17.42 13.71
N GLU A 417 -28.92 -18.46 12.94
CA GLU A 417 -28.17 -19.72 12.96
C GLU A 417 -26.71 -19.53 12.51
N VAL A 418 -25.85 -20.32 13.12
CA VAL A 418 -24.41 -20.35 12.82
C VAL A 418 -23.98 -21.77 12.48
N ARG A 419 -23.15 -21.88 11.45
CA ARG A 419 -22.65 -23.16 10.97
C ARG A 419 -21.13 -23.14 10.94
N ARG A 420 -20.50 -24.24 11.33
CA ARG A 420 -19.05 -24.42 11.17
C ARG A 420 -18.77 -24.81 9.72
N ASP A 421 -17.99 -23.98 9.05
CA ASP A 421 -17.59 -24.17 7.66
C ASP A 421 -16.58 -25.33 7.57
N PRO A 422 -16.89 -26.44 6.87
CA PRO A 422 -16.02 -27.59 6.79
C PRO A 422 -14.74 -27.34 5.97
N GLN A 423 -14.71 -26.30 5.11
CA GLN A 423 -13.54 -25.97 4.29
C GLN A 423 -12.61 -24.95 4.97
N PHE A 424 -13.16 -24.03 5.76
CA PHE A 424 -12.41 -22.89 6.32
C PHE A 424 -12.20 -22.94 7.84
N VAL A 425 -12.66 -24.01 8.51
CA VAL A 425 -12.45 -24.24 9.95
C VAL A 425 -12.82 -23.01 10.80
N ALA A 426 -13.94 -22.38 10.43
CA ALA A 426 -14.45 -21.18 11.07
C ALA A 426 -15.97 -21.25 11.19
N TRP A 427 -16.51 -20.64 12.25
CA TRP A 427 -17.95 -20.46 12.40
C TRP A 427 -18.44 -19.34 11.49
N ARG A 428 -19.64 -19.48 10.93
CA ARG A 428 -20.24 -18.49 10.02
C ARG A 428 -21.70 -18.25 10.36
N CYS A 429 -22.11 -16.98 10.40
CA CYS A 429 -23.50 -16.57 10.41
C CYS A 429 -24.11 -16.76 9.01
N GLU A 430 -25.17 -17.56 8.90
CA GLU A 430 -25.83 -17.85 7.62
C GLU A 430 -26.83 -16.76 7.19
N ASN A 431 -27.22 -15.88 8.13
CA ASN A 431 -28.09 -14.76 7.81
C ASN A 431 -27.34 -13.66 7.05
N ILE A 432 -27.50 -13.64 5.72
CA ILE A 432 -26.91 -12.62 4.84
C ILE A 432 -27.44 -11.20 5.10
N LEU A 433 -28.60 -11.08 5.76
CA LEU A 433 -29.21 -9.81 6.18
C LEU A 433 -28.79 -9.42 7.61
N CYS A 434 -27.81 -10.11 8.20
CA CYS A 434 -27.23 -9.72 9.48
C CYS A 434 -26.69 -8.29 9.40
N PRO A 435 -27.07 -7.37 10.33
CA PRO A 435 -26.63 -5.98 10.30
C PRO A 435 -25.12 -5.82 10.19
N ALA A 436 -24.33 -6.62 10.92
CA ALA A 436 -22.87 -6.58 10.82
C ALA A 436 -22.34 -7.00 9.44
N GLN A 437 -22.97 -7.97 8.78
CA GLN A 437 -22.62 -8.34 7.41
C GLN A 437 -22.99 -7.21 6.45
N THR A 438 -24.17 -6.62 6.61
CA THR A 438 -24.61 -5.47 5.79
C THR A 438 -23.67 -4.28 5.94
N THR A 439 -23.35 -3.84 7.16
CA THR A 439 -22.42 -2.74 7.42
C THR A 439 -21.09 -2.95 6.72
N ARG A 440 -20.51 -4.16 6.84
CA ARG A 440 -19.22 -4.48 6.20
C ARG A 440 -19.32 -4.60 4.68
N ARG A 441 -20.46 -5.05 4.15
CA ARG A 441 -20.71 -5.09 2.71
C ARG A 441 -20.85 -3.67 2.15
N VAL A 442 -21.57 -2.79 2.81
CA VAL A 442 -21.73 -1.37 2.45
C VAL A 442 -20.38 -0.65 2.50
N GLU A 443 -19.61 -0.81 3.58
CA GLU A 443 -18.26 -0.24 3.72
C GLU A 443 -17.34 -0.72 2.59
N PHE A 444 -17.34 -2.03 2.30
CA PHE A 444 -16.51 -2.58 1.22
C PHE A 444 -16.97 -2.09 -0.16
N PHE A 445 -18.27 -2.03 -0.40
CA PHE A 445 -18.86 -1.55 -1.65
C PHE A 445 -18.45 -0.10 -1.94
N ALA A 446 -18.42 0.75 -0.91
CA ALA A 446 -17.99 2.15 -1.00
C ALA A 446 -16.47 2.36 -1.08
N ALA A 447 -15.66 1.36 -0.73
CA ALA A 447 -14.21 1.51 -0.65
C ALA A 447 -13.56 2.02 -1.95
N ARG A 448 -12.43 2.72 -1.83
CA ARG A 448 -11.66 3.28 -2.97
C ARG A 448 -11.28 2.24 -4.03
N SER A 449 -11.00 1.01 -3.61
CA SER A 449 -10.70 -0.11 -4.51
C SER A 449 -11.93 -0.73 -5.19
N ALA A 450 -13.14 -0.47 -4.67
CA ALA A 450 -14.42 -1.01 -5.12
C ALA A 450 -15.19 -0.01 -6.00
N LEU A 451 -16.15 0.76 -5.48
CA LEU A 451 -16.85 1.79 -6.27
C LEU A 451 -16.39 3.23 -5.98
N ASP A 452 -15.49 3.42 -5.01
CA ASP A 452 -14.95 4.76 -4.66
C ASP A 452 -16.04 5.77 -4.37
N ILE A 453 -16.93 5.39 -3.44
CA ILE A 453 -18.00 6.24 -2.94
C ILE A 453 -17.44 7.02 -1.74
N GLU A 454 -16.98 8.23 -2.03
CA GLU A 454 -16.40 9.13 -1.05
C GLU A 454 -17.38 9.42 0.10
N SER A 455 -16.83 9.71 1.29
CA SER A 455 -17.59 10.05 2.50
C SER A 455 -18.44 8.93 3.11
N ILE A 456 -18.56 7.75 2.49
CA ILE A 456 -19.19 6.55 3.09
C ILE A 456 -18.11 5.62 3.67
N GLY A 457 -17.61 5.95 4.86
CA GLY A 457 -16.67 5.10 5.62
C GLY A 457 -17.39 4.16 6.60
N GLY A 458 -16.63 3.34 7.34
CA GLY A 458 -17.19 2.34 8.27
C GLY A 458 -18.20 2.89 9.29
N ILE A 459 -17.94 4.06 9.88
CA ILE A 459 -18.90 4.69 10.83
C ILE A 459 -20.20 5.10 10.13
N VAL A 460 -20.11 5.60 8.91
CA VAL A 460 -21.28 6.05 8.14
C VAL A 460 -22.08 4.84 7.70
N ALA A 461 -21.42 3.80 7.18
CA ALA A 461 -22.05 2.53 6.83
C ALA A 461 -22.77 1.91 8.03
N ASP A 462 -22.13 1.91 9.21
CA ASP A 462 -22.71 1.39 10.44
C ASP A 462 -23.99 2.14 10.82
N LYS A 463 -23.96 3.47 10.80
CA LYS A 463 -25.12 4.31 11.15
C LYS A 463 -26.23 4.27 10.11
N LEU A 464 -25.92 4.09 8.83
CA LEU A 464 -26.91 3.88 7.78
C LEU A 464 -27.69 2.58 8.02
N VAL A 465 -27.01 1.51 8.41
CA VAL A 465 -27.63 0.21 8.70
C VAL A 465 -28.37 0.24 10.04
N GLU A 466 -27.76 0.77 11.09
CA GLU A 466 -28.36 0.89 12.43
C GLU A 466 -29.67 1.67 12.40
N ARG A 467 -29.74 2.76 11.63
CA ARG A 467 -30.94 3.60 11.51
C ARG A 467 -31.95 3.08 10.47
N GLY A 468 -31.69 1.92 9.86
CA GLY A 468 -32.58 1.31 8.86
C GLY A 468 -32.69 2.09 7.54
N LEU A 469 -31.72 2.96 7.24
CA LEU A 469 -31.67 3.67 5.96
C LEU A 469 -31.11 2.80 4.83
N VAL A 470 -30.30 1.80 5.16
CA VAL A 470 -29.67 0.87 4.23
C VAL A 470 -29.74 -0.55 4.80
N HIS A 471 -30.33 -1.47 4.04
CA HIS A 471 -30.44 -2.90 4.39
C HIS A 471 -29.56 -3.77 3.49
N GLU A 472 -29.25 -3.29 2.29
CA GLU A 472 -28.31 -3.89 1.35
C GLU A 472 -27.52 -2.81 0.58
N PRO A 473 -26.33 -3.13 0.01
CA PRO A 473 -25.48 -2.12 -0.62
C PRO A 473 -26.15 -1.28 -1.74
N LEU A 474 -27.12 -1.85 -2.45
CA LEU A 474 -27.82 -1.14 -3.54
C LEU A 474 -28.79 -0.07 -3.02
N ASP A 475 -29.20 -0.10 -1.76
CA ASP A 475 -30.05 0.95 -1.18
C ASP A 475 -29.32 2.30 -1.12
N LEU A 476 -27.98 2.32 -1.20
CA LEU A 476 -27.21 3.55 -1.32
C LEU A 476 -27.67 4.42 -2.49
N PHE A 477 -28.09 3.82 -3.60
CA PHE A 477 -28.54 4.55 -4.80
C PHE A 477 -29.94 5.16 -4.66
N GLU A 478 -30.62 4.91 -3.54
CA GLU A 478 -31.95 5.46 -3.24
C GLU A 478 -31.90 6.54 -2.15
N LEU A 479 -30.72 6.77 -1.55
CA LEU A 479 -30.53 7.79 -0.53
C LEU A 479 -30.66 9.19 -1.12
N LYS A 480 -31.33 10.07 -0.37
CA LYS A 480 -31.41 11.50 -0.69
C LYS A 480 -30.44 12.32 0.14
N VAL A 481 -30.02 13.47 -0.39
CA VAL A 481 -29.10 14.40 0.29
C VAL A 481 -29.65 14.80 1.65
N GLU A 482 -30.95 15.05 1.76
CA GLU A 482 -31.59 15.52 2.99
C GLU A 482 -31.59 14.45 4.09
N GLN A 483 -31.74 13.18 3.71
CA GLN A 483 -31.69 12.05 4.64
C GLN A 483 -30.26 11.88 5.17
N LEU A 484 -29.29 11.89 4.26
CA LEU A 484 -27.90 11.67 4.60
C LEU A 484 -27.31 12.86 5.38
N ALA A 485 -27.72 14.10 5.06
CA ALA A 485 -27.29 15.30 5.77
C ALA A 485 -27.67 15.29 7.25
N LYS A 486 -28.84 14.71 7.59
CA LYS A 486 -29.37 14.60 8.95
C LYS A 486 -28.89 13.36 9.71
N LEU A 487 -28.08 12.50 9.07
CA LEU A 487 -27.60 11.27 9.70
C LEU A 487 -26.77 11.59 10.96
N ASN A 488 -27.21 11.09 12.11
CA ASN A 488 -26.48 11.18 13.35
C ASN A 488 -25.40 10.08 13.43
N LEU A 489 -24.13 10.48 13.33
CA LEU A 489 -22.95 9.65 13.47
C LEU A 489 -22.46 9.45 14.91
N GLY A 490 -23.14 10.06 15.88
CA GLY A 490 -22.85 9.98 17.31
C GLY A 490 -23.86 9.09 18.05
N THR A 491 -23.97 9.31 19.36
CA THR A 491 -25.07 8.78 20.17
C THR A 491 -26.22 9.78 20.19
N ASP A 492 -27.36 9.39 20.75
CA ASP A 492 -28.48 10.32 20.92
C ASP A 492 -28.14 11.42 21.96
N ASP A 493 -27.30 11.10 22.96
CA ASP A 493 -26.82 12.07 23.97
C ASP A 493 -25.67 12.98 23.47
N ALA A 494 -24.95 12.56 22.43
CA ALA A 494 -23.84 13.31 21.84
C ALA A 494 -23.93 13.28 20.30
N PRO A 495 -24.89 14.01 19.71
CA PRO A 495 -25.16 13.93 18.29
C PRO A 495 -24.02 14.51 17.47
N ARG A 496 -23.65 13.80 16.41
CA ARG A 496 -22.67 14.26 15.42
C ARG A 496 -23.26 14.14 14.03
N VAL A 497 -23.76 15.24 13.49
CA VAL A 497 -24.47 15.26 12.21
C VAL A 497 -23.50 15.13 11.04
N PHE A 498 -23.84 14.32 10.03
CA PHE A 498 -23.00 14.10 8.85
C PHE A 498 -22.80 15.37 8.00
N GLY A 499 -23.86 16.18 7.88
CA GLY A 499 -23.84 17.50 7.26
C GLY A 499 -24.05 17.49 5.74
N GLU A 500 -24.65 18.58 5.25
CA GLU A 500 -25.11 18.72 3.85
C GLU A 500 -23.97 18.65 2.82
N LYS A 501 -22.80 19.21 3.15
CA LYS A 501 -21.62 19.17 2.26
C LYS A 501 -21.12 17.75 2.02
N ASN A 502 -21.04 16.93 3.08
CA ASN A 502 -20.59 15.54 2.95
C ASN A 502 -21.68 14.68 2.30
N ALA A 503 -22.95 14.95 2.61
CA ALA A 503 -24.08 14.30 1.96
C ALA A 503 -24.08 14.52 0.45
N SER A 504 -23.90 15.76 0.01
CA SER A 504 -23.84 16.10 -1.42
C SER A 504 -22.69 15.39 -2.13
N LYS A 505 -21.49 15.35 -1.51
CA LYS A 505 -20.35 14.61 -2.06
C LYS A 505 -20.61 13.11 -2.19
N ALA A 506 -21.20 12.51 -1.15
CA ALA A 506 -21.52 11.09 -1.16
C ALA A 506 -22.54 10.75 -2.28
N ILE A 507 -23.61 11.53 -2.41
CA ILE A 507 -24.62 11.33 -3.46
C ILE A 507 -24.03 11.51 -4.86
N GLN A 508 -23.18 12.53 -5.07
CA GLN A 508 -22.46 12.70 -6.34
C GLN A 508 -21.57 11.49 -6.67
N ALA A 509 -20.87 10.95 -5.66
CA ALA A 509 -20.04 9.76 -5.85
C ALA A 509 -20.87 8.50 -6.13
N ILE A 510 -22.05 8.36 -5.51
CA ILE A 510 -23.01 7.28 -5.77
C ILE A 510 -23.52 7.36 -7.21
N GLU A 511 -23.93 8.54 -7.69
CA GLU A 511 -24.37 8.71 -9.08
C GLU A 511 -23.24 8.39 -10.08
N ARG A 512 -22.03 8.87 -9.82
CA ARG A 512 -20.83 8.51 -10.62
C ARG A 512 -20.59 7.00 -10.65
N ALA A 513 -20.88 6.28 -9.57
CA ALA A 513 -20.66 4.84 -9.47
C ALA A 513 -21.58 4.02 -10.40
N LYS A 514 -22.75 4.55 -10.81
CA LYS A 514 -23.66 3.86 -11.75
C LYS A 514 -22.97 3.50 -13.08
N THR A 515 -22.05 4.35 -13.54
CA THR A 515 -21.27 4.14 -14.77
C THR A 515 -19.87 3.61 -14.52
N ALA A 516 -19.59 3.11 -13.31
CA ALA A 516 -18.28 2.55 -13.00
C ALA A 516 -17.97 1.31 -13.88
N PRO A 517 -16.70 1.06 -14.18
CA PRO A 517 -16.29 -0.11 -14.96
C PRO A 517 -16.81 -1.45 -14.43
N LEU A 518 -17.10 -2.39 -15.33
CA LEU A 518 -17.57 -3.75 -14.99
C LEU A 518 -16.65 -4.47 -14.00
N SER A 519 -15.32 -4.29 -14.09
CA SER A 519 -14.37 -4.91 -13.15
C SER A 519 -14.57 -4.44 -11.71
N ARG A 520 -14.91 -3.16 -11.52
CA ARG A 520 -15.18 -2.56 -10.21
C ARG A 520 -16.49 -3.06 -9.64
N TRP A 521 -17.52 -3.18 -10.46
CA TRP A 521 -18.81 -3.76 -10.07
C TRP A 521 -18.68 -5.23 -9.65
N LEU A 522 -18.02 -6.06 -10.44
CA LEU A 522 -17.77 -7.47 -10.11
C LEU A 522 -17.00 -7.61 -8.78
N TYR A 523 -16.03 -6.74 -8.54
CA TYR A 523 -15.29 -6.72 -7.29
C TYR A 523 -16.17 -6.25 -6.11
N ALA A 524 -16.93 -5.16 -6.28
CA ALA A 524 -17.77 -4.55 -5.25
C ALA A 524 -18.91 -5.47 -4.78
N LEU A 525 -19.46 -6.31 -5.67
CA LEU A 525 -20.49 -7.30 -5.33
C LEU A 525 -20.01 -8.39 -4.36
N ALA A 526 -18.69 -8.48 -4.13
CA ALA A 526 -18.07 -9.43 -3.21
C ALA A 526 -18.48 -10.88 -3.50
N ILE A 527 -18.52 -11.24 -4.79
CA ILE A 527 -18.79 -12.61 -5.26
C ILE A 527 -17.74 -13.56 -4.65
N PRO A 528 -18.13 -14.73 -4.12
CA PRO A 528 -17.19 -15.69 -3.56
C PRO A 528 -16.04 -16.01 -4.52
N ASP A 529 -14.81 -16.07 -4.00
CA ASP A 529 -13.57 -16.34 -4.73
C ASP A 529 -13.16 -15.29 -5.79
N VAL A 530 -13.93 -14.21 -5.96
CA VAL A 530 -13.62 -13.13 -6.91
C VAL A 530 -12.86 -12.00 -6.22
N GLY A 531 -11.53 -12.02 -6.40
CA GLY A 531 -10.65 -10.92 -6.04
C GLY A 531 -10.59 -9.82 -7.11
N LYS A 532 -9.83 -8.75 -6.83
CA LYS A 532 -9.68 -7.60 -7.76
C LYS A 532 -9.17 -8.04 -9.15
N THR A 533 -8.11 -8.84 -9.19
CA THR A 533 -7.52 -9.34 -10.45
C THR A 533 -8.52 -10.17 -11.24
N THR A 534 -9.17 -11.11 -10.57
CA THR A 534 -10.20 -11.97 -11.17
C THR A 534 -11.37 -11.15 -11.73
N ALA A 535 -11.80 -10.10 -11.03
CA ALA A 535 -12.85 -9.22 -11.51
C ALA A 535 -12.45 -8.47 -12.79
N THR A 536 -11.20 -8.01 -12.88
CA THR A 536 -10.62 -7.44 -14.10
C THR A 536 -10.57 -8.46 -15.22
N ASP A 537 -10.10 -9.67 -14.96
CA ASP A 537 -10.04 -10.73 -15.98
C ASP A 537 -11.44 -11.11 -16.48
N LEU A 538 -12.44 -11.23 -15.60
CA LEU A 538 -13.82 -11.44 -16.00
C LEU A 538 -14.34 -10.28 -16.89
N ALA A 539 -14.11 -9.03 -16.49
CA ALA A 539 -14.55 -7.87 -17.26
C ALA A 539 -13.90 -7.77 -18.64
N ARG A 540 -12.66 -8.26 -18.81
CA ARG A 540 -11.96 -8.34 -20.11
C ARG A 540 -12.61 -9.30 -21.09
N PHE A 541 -13.40 -10.27 -20.63
CA PHE A 541 -14.03 -11.24 -21.52
C PHE A 541 -15.54 -11.05 -21.66
N HIS A 542 -16.16 -10.17 -20.87
CA HIS A 542 -17.60 -9.95 -20.88
C HIS A 542 -17.97 -8.48 -21.12
N GLU A 543 -19.11 -8.25 -21.76
CA GLU A 543 -19.58 -6.90 -22.13
C GLU A 543 -20.40 -6.22 -21.03
N SER A 544 -21.05 -7.01 -20.18
CA SER A 544 -21.93 -6.53 -19.11
C SER A 544 -21.97 -7.52 -17.96
N ILE A 545 -22.61 -7.13 -16.87
CA ILE A 545 -22.85 -8.03 -15.74
C ILE A 545 -23.79 -9.18 -16.10
N ASP A 546 -24.80 -8.94 -16.96
CA ASP A 546 -25.69 -9.99 -17.46
C ASP A 546 -24.93 -11.03 -18.31
N ASP A 547 -23.92 -10.59 -19.08
CA ASP A 547 -23.05 -11.46 -19.86
C ASP A 547 -22.16 -12.34 -18.94
N VAL A 548 -21.66 -11.80 -17.83
CA VAL A 548 -20.95 -12.59 -16.81
C VAL A 548 -21.89 -13.62 -16.18
N ALA A 549 -23.10 -13.21 -15.80
CA ALA A 549 -24.10 -14.07 -15.18
C ALA A 549 -24.53 -15.25 -16.07
N SER A 550 -24.56 -15.03 -17.38
CA SER A 550 -24.98 -16.02 -18.39
C SER A 550 -23.82 -16.64 -19.17
N SER A 551 -22.58 -16.41 -18.72
CA SER A 551 -21.35 -16.70 -19.45
C SER A 551 -21.23 -18.16 -19.90
N GLN A 552 -21.13 -18.36 -21.21
CA GLN A 552 -20.80 -19.66 -21.78
C GLN A 552 -19.34 -20.04 -21.50
N LEU A 553 -18.41 -19.07 -21.44
CA LEU A 553 -17.00 -19.32 -21.16
C LEU A 553 -16.80 -19.94 -19.77
N LEU A 554 -17.49 -19.42 -18.75
CA LEU A 554 -17.40 -19.97 -17.40
C LEU A 554 -17.99 -21.39 -17.32
N ARG A 555 -19.14 -21.63 -17.98
CA ARG A 555 -19.75 -22.97 -18.05
C ARG A 555 -18.83 -23.97 -18.74
N ASP A 556 -18.12 -23.53 -19.77
CA ASP A 556 -17.15 -24.33 -20.50
C ASP A 556 -15.94 -24.70 -19.63
N VAL A 557 -15.43 -23.77 -18.81
CA VAL A 557 -14.36 -24.07 -17.85
C VAL A 557 -14.79 -25.14 -16.86
N VAL A 558 -15.99 -25.02 -16.29
CA VAL A 558 -16.54 -26.00 -15.33
C VAL A 558 -16.68 -27.37 -16.01
N ARG A 559 -17.38 -27.45 -17.15
CA ARG A 559 -17.59 -28.70 -17.90
C ARG A 559 -16.28 -29.36 -18.34
N TYR A 560 -15.28 -28.56 -18.75
CA TYR A 560 -13.98 -29.09 -19.14
C TYR A 560 -13.27 -29.80 -17.97
N HIS A 561 -13.38 -29.26 -16.75
CA HIS A 561 -12.75 -29.85 -15.57
C HIS A 561 -13.53 -31.05 -15.02
N GLU A 562 -14.87 -31.00 -15.03
CA GLU A 562 -15.73 -32.14 -14.66
C GLU A 562 -15.50 -33.36 -15.57
N LYS A 563 -15.42 -33.15 -16.89
CA LYS A 563 -15.13 -34.23 -17.86
C LYS A 563 -13.70 -34.75 -17.82
N LYS A 564 -12.75 -34.01 -17.21
CA LYS A 564 -11.36 -34.47 -17.02
C LYS A 564 -11.24 -35.40 -15.80
N SER A 565 -12.12 -35.27 -14.80
CA SER A 565 -12.18 -36.18 -13.65
C SER A 565 -12.82 -37.54 -13.96
N ASP A 566 -13.73 -37.60 -14.92
CA ASP A 566 -14.29 -38.87 -15.41
C ASP A 566 -13.31 -39.54 -16.40
N LYS A 567 -12.94 -40.79 -16.13
CA LYS A 567 -11.92 -41.56 -16.88
C LYS A 567 -12.28 -41.88 -18.35
N PHE A 568 -13.34 -41.33 -18.91
CA PHE A 568 -13.75 -41.54 -20.31
C PHE A 568 -13.44 -40.32 -21.18
N ARG A 569 -12.40 -40.47 -22.02
CA ARG A 569 -11.97 -39.48 -23.02
C ARG A 569 -12.97 -39.43 -24.19
N ASP A 570 -14.00 -38.61 -24.04
CA ASP A 570 -14.96 -38.33 -25.11
C ASP A 570 -14.58 -37.08 -25.94
N GLY A 571 -15.02 -37.04 -27.21
CA GLY A 571 -14.68 -36.01 -28.20
C GLY A 571 -15.06 -34.58 -27.79
N GLY A 572 -16.05 -34.41 -26.92
CA GLY A 572 -16.54 -33.09 -26.48
C GLY A 572 -15.55 -32.25 -25.65
N THR A 573 -14.59 -32.85 -24.96
CA THR A 573 -13.60 -32.10 -24.15
C THR A 573 -12.63 -31.31 -25.04
N LYS A 574 -12.34 -31.84 -26.23
CA LYS A 574 -11.50 -31.16 -27.23
C LYS A 574 -12.19 -29.93 -27.81
N GLU A 575 -13.48 -30.04 -28.13
CA GLU A 575 -14.28 -28.93 -28.68
C GLU A 575 -14.42 -27.78 -27.68
N ILE A 576 -14.62 -28.10 -26.39
CA ILE A 576 -14.66 -27.11 -25.31
C ILE A 576 -13.31 -26.40 -25.19
N ALA A 577 -12.21 -27.15 -25.19
CA ALA A 577 -10.87 -26.58 -25.14
C ALA A 577 -10.57 -25.67 -26.35
N ASP A 578 -10.94 -26.10 -27.55
CA ASP A 578 -10.76 -25.33 -28.78
C ASP A 578 -11.57 -24.03 -28.74
N ARG A 579 -12.80 -24.05 -28.21
CA ARG A 579 -13.63 -22.85 -28.02
C ARG A 579 -13.03 -21.88 -27.00
N LEU A 580 -12.57 -22.39 -25.86
CA LEU A 580 -11.91 -21.58 -24.83
C LEU A 580 -10.62 -20.94 -25.36
N ILE A 581 -9.78 -21.69 -26.08
CA ILE A 581 -8.58 -21.15 -26.72
C ILE A 581 -8.93 -20.11 -27.79
N LYS A 582 -9.93 -20.39 -28.64
CA LYS A 582 -10.37 -19.46 -29.70
C LYS A 582 -10.87 -18.12 -29.13
N SER A 583 -11.51 -18.15 -27.96
CA SER A 583 -11.96 -16.94 -27.25
C SER A 583 -10.83 -16.16 -26.57
N GLY A 584 -9.62 -16.72 -26.46
CA GLY A 584 -8.53 -16.16 -25.65
C GLY A 584 -8.66 -16.40 -24.13
N PHE A 585 -9.75 -17.04 -23.70
CA PHE A 585 -10.01 -17.37 -22.29
C PHE A 585 -9.15 -18.53 -21.77
N ALA A 586 -8.42 -19.22 -22.64
CA ALA A 586 -7.47 -20.25 -22.25
C ALA A 586 -6.27 -20.33 -23.20
N GLU A 587 -5.14 -20.82 -22.69
CA GLU A 587 -3.96 -21.16 -23.49
C GLU A 587 -3.61 -22.66 -23.35
N PRO A 588 -2.94 -23.28 -24.33
CA PRO A 588 -2.42 -24.63 -24.19
C PRO A 588 -1.42 -24.74 -23.02
N SER A 589 -1.55 -25.78 -22.20
CA SER A 589 -0.64 -26.08 -21.09
C SER A 589 0.77 -26.43 -21.60
N LYS A 590 1.79 -25.94 -20.88
CA LYS A 590 3.22 -26.17 -21.19
C LYS A 590 3.86 -27.26 -20.33
N SER A 591 3.10 -27.89 -19.42
CA SER A 591 3.61 -28.91 -18.50
C SER A 591 3.89 -30.25 -19.20
N LYS A 592 5.02 -30.89 -18.89
CA LYS A 592 5.37 -32.24 -19.36
C LYS A 592 4.55 -33.37 -18.72
N ILE A 593 3.80 -33.07 -17.64
CA ILE A 593 3.02 -34.06 -16.87
C ILE A 593 1.62 -34.26 -17.50
N ASP A 594 1.04 -33.22 -18.13
CA ASP A 594 -0.20 -33.28 -18.91
C ASP A 594 0.08 -33.78 -20.35
N LYS A 595 0.66 -34.97 -20.49
CA LYS A 595 0.91 -35.58 -21.81
C LYS A 595 -0.43 -35.84 -22.51
N GLN A 596 -0.73 -34.92 -23.44
CA GLN A 596 -1.89 -34.80 -24.35
C GLN A 596 -3.01 -33.84 -23.86
N ARG A 597 -2.93 -32.58 -24.33
CA ARG A 597 -4.05 -31.62 -24.50
C ARG A 597 -4.64 -30.91 -23.27
N GLY A 598 -3.84 -30.60 -22.24
CA GLY A 598 -4.29 -29.70 -21.16
C GLY A 598 -4.37 -28.22 -21.60
N ILE A 599 -5.32 -27.45 -21.06
CA ILE A 599 -5.39 -25.97 -21.19
C ILE A 599 -5.21 -25.31 -19.82
N VAL A 600 -4.75 -24.06 -19.80
CA VAL A 600 -4.73 -23.17 -18.64
C VAL A 600 -5.74 -22.05 -18.92
N THR A 601 -6.76 -21.92 -18.07
CA THR A 601 -7.82 -20.92 -18.21
C THR A 601 -7.46 -19.62 -17.49
N GLN A 602 -7.99 -18.49 -17.97
CA GLN A 602 -7.83 -17.19 -17.29
C GLN A 602 -8.45 -17.21 -15.89
N VAL A 603 -9.62 -17.87 -15.77
CA VAL A 603 -10.30 -18.10 -14.50
C VAL A 603 -10.39 -19.61 -14.27
N GLY A 604 -9.99 -20.06 -13.08
CA GLY A 604 -10.03 -21.47 -12.69
C GLY A 604 -11.45 -22.00 -12.45
N PRO A 605 -11.64 -23.33 -12.39
CA PRO A 605 -12.96 -23.96 -12.29
C PRO A 605 -13.72 -23.62 -11.01
N VAL A 606 -13.03 -23.52 -9.86
CA VAL A 606 -13.66 -23.16 -8.57
C VAL A 606 -14.30 -21.77 -8.66
N VAL A 607 -13.55 -20.78 -9.14
CA VAL A 607 -14.03 -19.41 -9.30
C VAL A 607 -15.15 -19.33 -10.34
N ALA A 608 -15.01 -20.03 -11.48
CA ALA A 608 -16.05 -20.08 -12.50
C ALA A 608 -17.37 -20.63 -11.95
N GLN A 609 -17.31 -21.69 -11.14
CA GLN A 609 -18.47 -22.24 -10.45
C GLN A 609 -19.08 -21.24 -9.46
N SER A 610 -18.24 -20.62 -8.61
CA SER A 610 -18.69 -19.63 -7.62
C SER A 610 -19.42 -18.45 -8.25
N VAL A 611 -18.93 -17.93 -9.37
CA VAL A 611 -19.58 -16.85 -10.13
C VAL A 611 -20.94 -17.30 -10.68
N LEU A 612 -20.99 -18.46 -11.35
CA LEU A 612 -22.23 -18.99 -11.92
C LEU A 612 -23.28 -19.29 -10.84
N HIS A 613 -22.87 -19.90 -9.73
CA HIS A 613 -23.76 -20.18 -8.60
C HIS A 613 -24.27 -18.90 -7.95
N PHE A 614 -23.42 -17.89 -7.78
CA PHE A 614 -23.83 -16.60 -7.23
C PHE A 614 -24.95 -15.98 -8.07
N PHE A 615 -24.78 -15.84 -9.38
CA PHE A 615 -25.81 -15.24 -10.24
C PHE A 615 -27.04 -16.14 -10.44
N ALA A 616 -26.92 -17.46 -10.32
CA ALA A 616 -28.06 -18.37 -10.35
C ALA A 616 -28.90 -18.34 -9.05
N SER A 617 -28.30 -17.92 -7.93
CA SER A 617 -28.96 -17.82 -6.62
C SER A 617 -30.10 -16.78 -6.61
N SER A 618 -31.01 -16.89 -5.65
CA SER A 618 -32.07 -15.90 -5.42
C SER A 618 -31.50 -14.50 -5.16
N VAL A 619 -30.39 -14.42 -4.41
CA VAL A 619 -29.68 -13.17 -4.09
C VAL A 619 -29.09 -12.54 -5.36
N GLY A 620 -28.37 -13.31 -6.17
CA GLY A 620 -27.77 -12.81 -7.42
C GLY A 620 -28.81 -12.33 -8.42
N LYS A 621 -29.92 -13.06 -8.58
CA LYS A 621 -31.04 -12.64 -9.43
C LYS A 621 -31.68 -11.34 -8.95
N LYS A 622 -31.91 -11.19 -7.64
CA LYS A 622 -32.43 -9.95 -7.04
C LYS A 622 -31.48 -8.77 -7.29
N ILE A 623 -30.17 -8.97 -7.13
CA ILE A 623 -29.16 -7.94 -7.41
C ILE A 623 -29.23 -7.48 -8.88
N LEU A 624 -29.26 -8.41 -9.83
CA LEU A 624 -29.36 -8.06 -11.26
C LEU A 624 -30.64 -7.27 -11.57
N GLN A 625 -31.77 -7.65 -10.97
CA GLN A 625 -33.04 -6.93 -11.12
C GLN A 625 -32.96 -5.51 -10.52
N ARG A 626 -32.45 -5.39 -9.29
CA ARG A 626 -32.23 -4.10 -8.61
C ARG A 626 -31.31 -3.19 -9.42
N MET A 627 -30.21 -3.72 -9.97
CA MET A 627 -29.29 -2.94 -10.79
C MET A 627 -29.97 -2.37 -12.03
N LYS A 628 -30.87 -3.13 -12.68
CA LYS A 628 -31.68 -2.63 -13.80
C LYS A 628 -32.67 -1.55 -13.36
N GLN A 629 -33.33 -1.72 -12.22
CA GLN A 629 -34.27 -0.72 -11.67
C GLN A 629 -33.58 0.60 -11.31
N LEU A 630 -32.33 0.53 -10.87
CA LEU A 630 -31.50 1.68 -10.49
C LEU A 630 -30.74 2.30 -11.68
N GLU A 631 -30.98 1.81 -12.89
CA GLU A 631 -30.30 2.26 -14.12
C GLU A 631 -28.76 2.16 -14.02
N ILE A 632 -28.28 1.13 -13.31
CA ILE A 632 -26.84 0.86 -13.18
C ILE A 632 -26.34 0.18 -14.46
N GLU A 633 -25.57 0.95 -15.23
CA GLU A 633 -24.92 0.46 -16.44
C GLU A 633 -23.45 0.13 -16.16
N ALA A 634 -23.19 -1.07 -15.61
CA ALA A 634 -21.85 -1.61 -15.47
C ALA A 634 -21.25 -1.94 -16.85
N LYS A 635 -20.75 -0.92 -17.55
CA LYS A 635 -20.21 -1.06 -18.90
C LYS A 635 -18.86 -1.75 -18.88
N THR A 636 -18.66 -2.61 -19.86
CA THR A 636 -17.34 -3.16 -20.15
C THR A 636 -16.34 -2.04 -20.40
N GLU A 637 -15.11 -2.29 -19.98
CA GLU A 637 -13.96 -1.47 -20.33
C GLU A 637 -13.55 -1.71 -21.81
N LYS A 638 -14.18 -2.66 -22.51
CA LYS A 638 -13.97 -2.92 -23.94
C LYS A 638 -14.57 -1.80 -24.79
N VAL A 639 -13.78 -1.35 -25.76
CA VAL A 639 -14.29 -0.48 -26.83
C VAL A 639 -14.97 -1.35 -27.90
N SER A 640 -16.19 -0.99 -28.36
CA SER A 640 -17.02 -1.87 -29.20
C SER A 640 -16.37 -2.27 -30.54
N ALA A 641 -16.64 -3.49 -31.04
CA ALA A 641 -16.08 -4.03 -32.30
C ALA A 641 -16.26 -3.12 -33.54
N LYS A 642 -17.38 -2.37 -33.61
CA LYS A 642 -17.71 -1.44 -34.70
C LYS A 642 -16.95 -0.12 -34.59
N LYS A 643 -16.66 0.33 -33.36
CA LYS A 643 -15.73 1.44 -33.08
C LYS A 643 -14.29 0.96 -33.30
N MET A 644 -13.98 -0.27 -32.90
CA MET A 644 -12.69 -0.97 -33.06
C MET A 644 -12.22 -1.00 -34.50
N GLN A 645 -13.07 -1.28 -35.50
CA GLN A 645 -12.64 -1.23 -36.91
C GLN A 645 -12.19 0.16 -37.39
N GLY A 646 -12.63 1.22 -36.71
CA GLY A 646 -12.16 2.60 -36.93
C GLY A 646 -11.10 3.06 -35.93
N LEU A 647 -10.70 2.22 -34.97
CA LEU A 647 -9.66 2.57 -34.01
C LEU A 647 -8.25 2.28 -34.57
N PRO A 648 -7.24 3.06 -34.19
CA PRO A 648 -5.90 3.00 -34.78
C PRO A 648 -5.22 1.62 -34.71
N LEU A 649 -5.55 0.80 -33.69
CA LEU A 649 -4.89 -0.49 -33.43
C LEU A 649 -5.80 -1.71 -33.64
N ALA A 650 -6.91 -1.55 -34.37
CA ALA A 650 -7.87 -2.60 -34.69
C ALA A 650 -7.22 -3.93 -35.14
N GLY A 651 -7.50 -5.02 -34.42
CA GLY A 651 -7.05 -6.37 -34.79
C GLY A 651 -5.53 -6.59 -34.72
N LYS A 652 -4.77 -5.64 -34.13
CA LYS A 652 -3.33 -5.77 -33.92
C LYS A 652 -3.04 -6.45 -32.58
N THR A 653 -2.24 -7.51 -32.62
CA THR A 653 -1.77 -8.21 -31.42
C THR A 653 -0.41 -7.68 -30.99
N PHE A 654 -0.33 -7.20 -29.75
CA PHE A 654 0.89 -6.72 -29.10
C PHE A 654 1.40 -7.76 -28.10
N VAL A 655 2.70 -7.87 -27.94
CA VAL A 655 3.31 -8.54 -26.80
C VAL A 655 4.18 -7.51 -26.09
N LEU A 656 4.01 -7.38 -24.79
CA LEU A 656 4.78 -6.45 -23.98
C LEU A 656 5.99 -7.17 -23.38
N THR A 657 7.16 -6.59 -23.51
CA THR A 657 8.38 -7.09 -22.89
C THR A 657 9.28 -5.95 -22.44
N GLY A 658 10.05 -6.17 -21.38
CA GLY A 658 10.82 -5.12 -20.76
C GLY A 658 9.95 -4.11 -20.00
N THR A 659 10.61 -3.10 -19.47
CA THR A 659 10.07 -2.05 -18.61
C THR A 659 9.93 -0.77 -19.44
N LEU A 660 8.73 -0.19 -19.48
CA LEU A 660 8.44 1.01 -20.26
C LEU A 660 8.65 2.25 -19.36
N PRO A 661 9.50 3.21 -19.74
CA PRO A 661 9.86 4.38 -18.92
C PRO A 661 8.71 5.26 -18.42
N SER A 662 7.64 5.43 -19.19
CA SER A 662 6.58 6.42 -18.89
C SER A 662 5.26 5.80 -18.45
N MET A 663 5.11 4.48 -18.59
CA MET A 663 3.86 3.78 -18.32
C MET A 663 4.08 2.35 -17.83
N THR A 664 3.21 1.86 -16.96
CA THR A 664 3.23 0.46 -16.56
C THR A 664 2.72 -0.44 -17.69
N ARG A 665 3.12 -1.72 -17.67
CA ARG A 665 2.61 -2.71 -18.64
C ARG A 665 1.10 -2.85 -18.57
N ASP A 666 0.49 -2.68 -17.40
CA ASP A 666 -0.95 -2.74 -17.22
C ASP A 666 -1.60 -1.49 -17.84
N GLU A 667 -1.06 -0.30 -17.62
CA GLU A 667 -1.55 0.93 -18.27
C GLU A 667 -1.38 0.88 -19.80
N VAL A 668 -0.28 0.32 -20.28
CA VAL A 668 -0.05 0.13 -21.72
C VAL A 668 -0.97 -0.93 -22.28
N SER A 669 -1.26 -1.99 -21.52
CA SER A 669 -2.27 -2.98 -21.92
C SER A 669 -3.64 -2.33 -22.00
N VAL A 670 -4.02 -1.53 -21.01
CA VAL A 670 -5.26 -0.75 -21.01
C VAL A 670 -5.31 0.22 -22.20
N LYS A 671 -4.22 0.93 -22.53
CA LYS A 671 -4.18 1.83 -23.71
C LYS A 671 -4.25 1.08 -25.05
N ILE A 672 -3.55 -0.05 -25.19
CA ILE A 672 -3.61 -0.89 -26.40
C ILE A 672 -5.03 -1.43 -26.57
N GLU A 673 -5.63 -1.93 -25.49
CA GLU A 673 -6.99 -2.46 -25.46
C GLU A 673 -8.02 -1.36 -25.74
N ALA A 674 -7.82 -0.14 -25.20
CA ALA A 674 -8.65 1.03 -25.47
C ALA A 674 -8.61 1.50 -26.93
N LEU A 675 -7.54 1.20 -27.68
CA LEU A 675 -7.43 1.51 -29.11
C LEU A 675 -7.73 0.30 -30.02
N GLY A 676 -8.32 -0.76 -29.47
CA GLY A 676 -8.79 -1.91 -30.26
C GLY A 676 -7.73 -2.97 -30.60
N GLY A 677 -6.54 -2.88 -29.98
CA GLY A 677 -5.50 -3.90 -30.04
C GLY A 677 -5.63 -4.94 -28.93
N HIS A 678 -4.88 -6.04 -29.04
CA HIS A 678 -4.91 -7.15 -28.07
C HIS A 678 -3.51 -7.40 -27.49
N VAL A 679 -3.35 -7.44 -26.16
CA VAL A 679 -2.07 -7.80 -25.53
C VAL A 679 -2.00 -9.30 -25.22
N SER A 680 -1.00 -9.97 -25.79
CA SER A 680 -0.72 -11.39 -25.57
C SER A 680 0.49 -11.59 -24.64
N GLY A 681 0.42 -12.63 -23.82
CA GLY A 681 1.52 -13.05 -22.94
C GLY A 681 2.70 -13.68 -23.68
N SER A 682 2.53 -14.11 -24.95
CA SER A 682 3.55 -14.87 -25.67
C SER A 682 3.69 -14.47 -27.15
N ILE A 683 4.92 -14.52 -27.66
CA ILE A 683 5.20 -14.24 -29.08
C ILE A 683 4.88 -15.46 -29.93
N SER A 684 4.11 -15.23 -30.99
CA SER A 684 3.75 -16.18 -32.04
C SER A 684 3.86 -15.53 -33.43
N LYS A 685 3.68 -16.31 -34.51
CA LYS A 685 3.60 -15.78 -35.89
C LYS A 685 2.42 -14.82 -36.12
N LYS A 686 1.42 -14.84 -35.23
CA LYS A 686 0.25 -13.94 -35.28
C LYS A 686 0.47 -12.61 -34.54
N THR A 687 1.59 -12.46 -33.82
CA THR A 687 1.91 -11.21 -33.11
C THR A 687 2.28 -10.13 -34.12
N ASN A 688 1.63 -8.98 -34.07
CA ASN A 688 1.92 -7.85 -34.97
C ASN A 688 3.07 -7.00 -34.43
N TYR A 689 3.05 -6.70 -33.13
CA TYR A 689 4.04 -5.84 -32.49
C TYR A 689 4.59 -6.46 -31.21
N LEU A 690 5.90 -6.41 -31.05
CA LEU A 690 6.54 -6.52 -29.74
C LEU A 690 6.83 -5.11 -29.27
N LEU A 691 6.13 -4.64 -28.25
CA LEU A 691 6.48 -3.41 -27.58
C LEU A 691 7.57 -3.73 -26.54
N ALA A 692 8.79 -3.31 -26.87
CA ALA A 692 9.99 -3.58 -26.13
C ALA A 692 10.42 -2.32 -25.36
N GLY A 693 10.30 -2.38 -24.04
CA GLY A 693 10.94 -1.42 -23.14
C GLY A 693 12.39 -1.80 -22.82
N GLY A 694 12.99 -1.10 -21.85
CA GLY A 694 14.29 -1.50 -21.30
C GLY A 694 14.25 -2.95 -20.80
N GLU A 695 15.32 -3.72 -20.93
CA GLU A 695 15.37 -5.15 -20.50
C GLU A 695 14.42 -6.10 -21.25
N ALA A 696 14.20 -5.88 -22.55
CA ALA A 696 13.48 -6.81 -23.41
C ALA A 696 14.25 -8.16 -23.55
N GLY A 697 14.00 -9.10 -22.63
CA GLY A 697 14.71 -10.40 -22.55
C GLY A 697 14.33 -11.44 -23.63
N SER A 698 14.10 -12.70 -23.24
CA SER A 698 13.91 -13.85 -24.16
C SER A 698 12.79 -13.71 -25.20
N LYS A 699 11.85 -12.79 -24.99
CA LYS A 699 10.79 -12.44 -25.95
C LYS A 699 11.33 -11.59 -27.11
N LEU A 700 12.30 -10.70 -26.90
CA LEU A 700 12.93 -9.92 -27.98
C LEU A 700 13.62 -10.85 -28.99
N GLU A 701 14.39 -11.82 -28.50
CA GLU A 701 15.05 -12.82 -29.32
C GLU A 701 14.06 -13.71 -30.07
N LYS A 702 12.93 -14.05 -29.43
CA LYS A 702 11.85 -14.80 -30.07
C LYS A 702 11.11 -13.98 -31.15
N ALA A 703 10.94 -12.66 -30.96
CA ALA A 703 10.37 -11.77 -31.98
C ALA A 703 11.26 -11.67 -33.22
N LYS A 704 12.57 -11.48 -33.03
CA LYS A 704 13.55 -11.43 -34.12
C LYS A 704 13.49 -12.70 -34.97
N LYS A 705 13.48 -13.87 -34.33
CA LYS A 705 13.39 -15.18 -35.03
C LYS A 705 12.08 -15.41 -35.79
N LEU A 706 10.99 -14.80 -35.33
CA LEU A 706 9.66 -14.96 -35.93
C LEU A 706 9.27 -13.80 -36.87
N GLY A 707 10.17 -12.82 -37.08
CA GLY A 707 9.93 -11.66 -37.94
C GLY A 707 8.87 -10.68 -37.42
N VAL A 708 8.60 -10.66 -36.12
CA VAL A 708 7.60 -9.78 -35.50
C VAL A 708 8.15 -8.37 -35.37
N LYS A 709 7.38 -7.34 -35.74
CA LYS A 709 7.81 -5.93 -35.69
C LYS A 709 8.06 -5.50 -34.24
N ILE A 710 9.26 -5.02 -33.94
CA ILE A 710 9.64 -4.56 -32.60
C ILE A 710 9.54 -3.04 -32.57
N ILE A 711 8.82 -2.50 -31.60
CA ILE A 711 8.63 -1.05 -31.41
C ILE A 711 9.03 -0.66 -29.99
N GLY A 712 9.55 0.56 -29.82
CA GLY A 712 9.87 1.13 -28.52
C GLY A 712 8.74 2.03 -27.99
N GLU A 713 8.83 2.46 -26.73
CA GLU A 713 7.79 3.28 -26.09
C GLU A 713 7.51 4.61 -26.82
N LYS A 714 8.55 5.28 -27.34
CA LYS A 714 8.38 6.52 -28.12
C LYS A 714 7.59 6.30 -29.41
N GLU A 715 7.82 5.17 -30.09
CA GLU A 715 7.10 4.83 -31.32
C GLU A 715 5.66 4.42 -30.99
N PHE A 716 5.45 3.73 -29.87
CA PHE A 716 4.13 3.41 -29.37
C PHE A 716 3.31 4.67 -29.03
N HIS A 717 3.89 5.67 -28.36
CA HIS A 717 3.21 6.95 -28.11
C HIS A 717 2.76 7.64 -29.40
N ARG A 718 3.59 7.64 -30.45
CA ARG A 718 3.18 8.17 -31.77
C ARG A 718 2.03 7.38 -32.40
N MET A 719 1.86 6.11 -32.06
CA MET A 719 0.72 5.30 -32.47
C MET A 719 -0.54 5.59 -31.64
N LEU A 720 -0.39 6.20 -30.45
CA LEU A 720 -1.51 6.65 -29.60
C LEU A 720 -2.02 8.06 -29.99
N GLU A 721 -1.20 8.89 -30.62
CA GLU A 721 -1.51 10.28 -31.02
C GLU A 721 -2.21 10.40 -32.39
N ARG A 722 -2.42 9.28 -33.09
CA ARG A 722 -3.15 9.19 -34.37
C ARG A 722 -4.53 8.62 -34.15
#